data_AF-A0A1G3LV43-F1
#
_entry.id   AF-A0A1G3LV43-F1
#
_cell.length_a   1.000
_cell.length_b   1.000
_cell.length_c   1.000
_cell.angle_alpha   90.00
_cell.angle_beta   90.00
_cell.angle_gamma   90.00
#
_symmetry.space_group_name_H-M   'P 1'
#
loop_
_entity.id
_entity.type
_entity.pdbx_description
1 polymer ?
#
loop_
_entity_poly.entity_id
_entity_poly.type
_entity_poly.pdbx_seq_one_letter_code
_entity_poly.pdbx_strand_id
1 'polypeptide(L)'
;MSGLFEKAKAMINAGPPVPAGASADAPAGPPLPEEPTDLLPVESSPAGLPAELTASGEIVFDEDSGISKEDQKGILQEIEKAASENKLTAGAFVLHAERKGVFMPMLVNLVAVALLAVGGLVLYYFFQRGETTLKEETLTITSAEGKLIEQLKKEAEEKLLAKNREISQIQGQLSEIDEQRRDLVANMDAKVASREQELRQGMEAALEQERQRLRRQGVSEDDINRRLVALEAQKTGEFQAQLNAFRRQAEEERLATENNLKTMQQEFQASLAKAGEERQQVLSESRRREDELRSQLAARAETLEAESLQARKELARISEQRDKEQLASSQLIGFYNRVKQDMQASMMERALTNLEGIRQYLNDPAIGALPGIQQRREVEFFVVDSLASLVRGEMRKGSADTTTLVAAANLLTELRKRVQDGDALLARADTAGAEKEYGEALALVPEVDKAHRYLQDRQRRQLEAEAEAAPAAQEAQAAEATDLARRDALRQALASAQAAFEARDYAATVQRYTAALSYLPEEPAVVQRLVGQLRQAGYELAADSFSKRDTAAAAGPLAAAERLQSQGRHLEAITAFGELLDKYPASAQVSNALQGIGRSVEALSRQTEAVAAGGASGRSRQVEQRAAEAESLRASLAKVEQDLKDRVALTESLQREKTMLSAEVASLRAELATSRQAAADAESKLAAFLNDDVMKQKLARLEAIEASYNRIVASYRDYAAKEDSLVSAKGEDALVEAKLHLNAFLASGEESFPGLWNRIKRYDGAFEQAGRTGALEDVNDILYELSVRRAAAERRQFLDAEIQRRRGDALMSQLLTDLKGLQSQ
;
A
#
# COMPACT_ATOMS: atom_id res chain seq x y z
N MET A 1 -8.08 -25.76 48.19
CA MET A 1 -7.02 -25.85 47.16
C MET A 1 -5.67 -25.82 47.87
N SER A 2 -5.13 -26.98 48.25
CA SER A 2 -3.96 -27.08 49.14
C SER A 2 -3.03 -28.24 48.75
N GLY A 3 -2.64 -28.30 47.47
CA GLY A 3 -1.85 -29.41 46.92
C GLY A 3 -0.90 -29.07 45.76
N LEU A 4 -0.72 -27.78 45.44
CA LEU A 4 0.13 -27.33 44.32
C LEU A 4 1.36 -26.51 44.75
N PHE A 5 1.54 -26.23 46.05
CA PHE A 5 2.65 -25.40 46.54
C PHE A 5 3.92 -26.19 46.95
N GLU A 6 3.85 -27.52 47.06
CA GLU A 6 4.98 -28.37 47.47
C GLU A 6 5.97 -28.67 46.30
N LYS A 7 5.51 -28.65 45.05
CA LYS A 7 6.32 -29.14 43.91
C LYS A 7 7.31 -28.13 43.31
N ALA A 8 7.23 -26.86 43.70
CA ALA A 8 8.11 -25.80 43.19
C ALA A 8 9.42 -25.63 44.00
N LYS A 9 9.52 -26.22 45.19
CA LYS A 9 10.64 -25.98 46.13
C LYS A 9 11.88 -26.86 45.88
N ALA A 10 11.84 -27.76 44.89
CA ALA A 10 12.84 -28.81 44.68
C ALA A 10 13.75 -28.63 43.44
N MET A 11 13.63 -27.53 42.69
CA MET A 11 14.40 -27.29 41.44
C MET A 11 15.32 -26.07 41.45
N ILE A 12 15.53 -25.41 42.60
CA ILE A 12 16.47 -24.29 42.75
C ILE A 12 17.55 -24.66 43.79
N ASN A 13 18.35 -25.69 43.51
CA ASN A 13 19.62 -25.91 44.23
C ASN A 13 20.59 -26.87 43.50
N ALA A 14 21.26 -26.40 42.45
CA ALA A 14 22.44 -27.06 41.86
C ALA A 14 23.30 -26.03 41.10
N GLY A 15 24.39 -25.56 41.72
CA GLY A 15 25.38 -24.72 41.06
C GLY A 15 26.39 -25.54 40.24
N PRO A 16 26.98 -24.99 39.17
CA PRO A 16 27.94 -25.71 38.33
C PRO A 16 29.35 -25.77 38.97
N PRO A 17 30.05 -26.92 38.93
CA PRO A 17 31.44 -27.03 39.38
C PRO A 17 32.46 -26.65 38.29
N VAL A 18 33.60 -26.13 38.75
CA VAL A 18 34.79 -25.77 37.94
C VAL A 18 35.71 -26.99 37.72
N PRO A 19 36.34 -27.14 36.54
CA PRO A 19 37.49 -28.02 36.37
C PRO A 19 38.82 -27.26 36.15
N ALA A 20 39.81 -27.59 36.99
CA ALA A 20 41.24 -27.59 36.66
C ALA A 20 41.73 -29.05 36.75
N GLY A 21 42.76 -29.55 36.07
CA GLY A 21 43.72 -29.01 35.10
C GLY A 21 44.84 -30.07 34.87
N ALA A 22 45.76 -29.84 33.92
CA ALA A 22 46.93 -30.71 33.58
C ALA A 22 46.60 -32.09 32.93
N SER A 23 47.42 -32.69 32.04
CA SER A 23 48.71 -32.31 31.38
C SER A 23 49.08 -33.28 30.24
N ALA A 24 49.90 -32.81 29.26
CA ALA A 24 50.82 -33.54 28.35
C ALA A 24 50.27 -34.75 27.51
N ASP A 25 50.41 -34.81 26.19
CA ASP A 25 51.66 -35.10 25.45
C ASP A 25 51.57 -34.78 23.93
N ALA A 26 52.72 -34.75 23.25
CA ALA A 26 52.91 -34.73 21.78
C ALA A 26 53.67 -36.03 21.34
N PRO A 27 53.93 -36.40 20.05
CA PRO A 27 54.01 -35.57 18.83
C PRO A 27 53.59 -36.26 17.47
N ALA A 28 54.06 -35.68 16.34
CA ALA A 28 54.28 -36.24 14.98
C ALA A 28 53.25 -35.94 13.84
N GLY A 29 53.78 -35.58 12.65
CA GLY A 29 53.05 -35.40 11.36
C GLY A 29 52.92 -36.71 10.55
N PRO A 30 52.68 -36.73 9.21
CA PRO A 30 53.15 -35.81 8.14
C PRO A 30 52.05 -35.55 7.03
N PRO A 31 52.31 -35.45 5.70
CA PRO A 31 53.11 -34.49 4.89
C PRO A 31 52.29 -33.69 3.81
N LEU A 32 53.02 -32.98 2.93
CA LEU A 32 52.60 -32.19 1.74
C LEU A 32 51.94 -33.02 0.61
N PRO A 33 51.31 -32.35 -0.39
CA PRO A 33 51.95 -32.18 -1.72
C PRO A 33 51.82 -30.74 -2.30
N GLU A 34 52.91 -30.13 -2.77
CA GLU A 34 53.39 -30.03 -4.17
C GLU A 34 52.69 -28.97 -5.06
N GLU A 35 53.46 -27.96 -5.48
CA GLU A 35 53.17 -27.10 -6.63
C GLU A 35 53.39 -27.88 -7.94
N PRO A 36 52.93 -27.33 -9.08
CA PRO A 36 53.97 -26.89 -10.02
C PRO A 36 53.79 -25.46 -10.50
N THR A 37 54.90 -24.72 -10.47
CA THR A 37 55.11 -23.47 -11.20
C THR A 37 55.19 -23.70 -12.70
N ASP A 38 54.67 -22.76 -13.50
CA ASP A 38 55.36 -22.34 -14.73
C ASP A 38 55.04 -20.90 -15.17
N LEU A 39 56.07 -20.06 -15.01
CA LEU A 39 56.55 -19.00 -15.91
C LEU A 39 55.61 -17.94 -16.53
N LEU A 40 55.87 -16.68 -16.12
CA LEU A 40 55.56 -15.42 -16.82
C LEU A 40 56.35 -15.29 -18.14
N PRO A 41 55.96 -14.39 -19.06
CA PRO A 41 56.48 -13.00 -19.06
C PRO A 41 55.33 -11.94 -18.98
N VAL A 42 55.47 -10.75 -18.35
CA VAL A 42 56.26 -9.56 -18.77
C VAL A 42 55.83 -9.09 -20.18
N GLU A 43 55.37 -7.87 -20.46
CA GLU A 43 55.30 -6.57 -19.77
C GLU A 43 53.95 -5.89 -20.20
N SER A 44 53.49 -4.68 -19.82
CA SER A 44 54.10 -3.50 -19.19
C SER A 44 53.05 -2.58 -18.52
N SER A 45 53.49 -1.41 -18.07
CA SER A 45 52.68 -0.21 -17.85
C SER A 45 53.19 0.89 -18.81
N PRO A 46 52.38 1.90 -19.18
CA PRO A 46 52.52 3.16 -18.45
C PRO A 46 51.23 3.97 -18.24
N ALA A 47 51.32 4.97 -17.38
CA ALA A 47 50.32 6.00 -17.15
C ALA A 47 50.10 6.93 -18.37
N GLY A 48 48.91 7.53 -18.47
CA GLY A 48 48.63 8.57 -19.47
C GLY A 48 47.21 9.13 -19.46
N LEU A 49 46.93 10.10 -18.58
CA LEU A 49 46.15 11.28 -18.99
C LEU A 49 47.08 12.09 -19.93
N PRO A 50 46.63 12.70 -21.05
CA PRO A 50 45.50 13.63 -21.03
C PRO A 50 44.61 13.70 -22.31
N ALA A 51 43.51 14.45 -22.19
CA ALA A 51 42.85 15.23 -23.26
C ALA A 51 41.89 16.19 -22.53
N GLU A 52 42.27 17.41 -22.14
CA GLU A 52 42.60 18.56 -22.99
C GLU A 52 41.69 18.73 -24.20
N LEU A 53 40.77 19.71 -24.10
CA LEU A 53 39.98 20.21 -25.21
C LEU A 53 40.91 20.90 -26.22
N THR A 54 41.01 20.36 -27.43
CA THR A 54 41.56 21.10 -28.57
C THR A 54 40.45 21.92 -29.23
N ALA A 55 40.72 23.20 -29.44
CA ALA A 55 39.77 24.13 -30.03
C ALA A 55 39.77 24.03 -31.57
N SER A 56 39.17 22.97 -32.10
CA SER A 56 38.71 22.84 -33.50
C SER A 56 37.71 21.69 -33.57
N GLY A 57 36.42 22.02 -33.67
CA GLY A 57 35.34 21.03 -33.58
C GLY A 57 35.17 20.24 -34.88
N GLU A 58 35.74 19.04 -34.94
CA GLU A 58 35.49 18.06 -35.99
C GLU A 58 35.09 16.74 -35.34
N ILE A 59 33.82 16.34 -35.53
CA ILE A 59 33.27 15.09 -34.98
C ILE A 59 33.56 13.99 -36.00
N VAL A 60 34.52 13.12 -35.69
CA VAL A 60 34.83 11.93 -36.48
C VAL A 60 34.08 10.74 -35.88
N PHE A 61 33.25 10.07 -36.68
CA PHE A 61 32.58 8.83 -36.28
C PHE A 61 33.51 7.63 -36.38
N ASP A 62 33.33 6.67 -35.49
CA ASP A 62 34.12 5.44 -35.44
C ASP A 62 33.83 4.55 -36.67
N GLU A 63 34.88 3.97 -37.26
CA GLU A 63 34.78 3.35 -38.60
C GLU A 63 34.14 1.95 -38.57
N ASP A 64 34.06 1.32 -37.38
CA ASP A 64 33.36 0.05 -37.12
C ASP A 64 31.84 0.22 -36.84
N SER A 65 31.31 1.45 -36.91
CA SER A 65 29.89 1.74 -36.57
C SER A 65 28.84 1.15 -37.52
N GLY A 66 29.24 0.61 -38.66
CA GLY A 66 28.33 -0.04 -39.64
C GLY A 66 27.40 0.92 -40.40
N ILE A 67 27.53 2.23 -40.20
CA ILE A 67 26.77 3.29 -40.86
C ILE A 67 27.50 3.72 -42.14
N SER A 68 26.78 3.91 -43.26
CA SER A 68 27.43 4.33 -44.51
C SER A 68 27.98 5.77 -44.42
N LYS A 69 29.01 6.09 -45.23
CA LYS A 69 29.61 7.43 -45.21
C LYS A 69 28.67 8.51 -45.74
N GLU A 70 27.71 8.14 -46.59
CA GLU A 70 26.58 8.96 -46.98
C GLU A 70 25.62 9.25 -45.81
N ASP A 71 25.25 8.24 -45.02
CA ASP A 71 24.32 8.39 -43.89
C ASP A 71 24.95 9.23 -42.75
N GLN A 72 26.22 9.02 -42.43
CA GLN A 72 26.96 9.85 -41.47
C GLN A 72 26.94 11.34 -41.87
N LYS A 73 27.00 11.63 -43.18
CA LYS A 73 26.94 12.99 -43.70
C LYS A 73 25.54 13.60 -43.63
N GLY A 74 24.50 12.79 -43.79
CA GLY A 74 23.10 13.21 -43.54
C GLY A 74 22.85 13.57 -42.07
N ILE A 75 23.30 12.71 -41.15
CA ILE A 75 23.18 12.91 -39.70
C ILE A 75 23.85 14.22 -39.25
N LEU A 76 25.05 14.53 -39.76
CA LEU A 76 25.73 15.80 -39.44
C LEU A 76 24.94 17.02 -39.92
N GLN A 77 24.30 16.96 -41.10
CA GLN A 77 23.47 18.06 -41.61
C GLN A 77 22.20 18.27 -40.79
N GLU A 78 21.58 17.20 -40.28
CA GLU A 78 20.42 17.33 -39.38
C GLU A 78 20.80 17.90 -38.01
N ILE A 79 21.95 17.50 -37.45
CA ILE A 79 22.48 18.06 -36.20
C ILE A 79 22.77 19.56 -36.36
N GLU A 80 23.43 19.96 -37.45
CA GLU A 80 23.76 21.37 -37.71
C GLU A 80 22.51 22.22 -37.95
N LYS A 81 21.50 21.67 -38.63
CA LYS A 81 20.19 22.31 -38.80
C LYS A 81 19.47 22.49 -37.46
N ALA A 82 19.38 21.45 -36.63
CA ALA A 82 18.76 21.51 -35.30
C ALA A 82 19.49 22.49 -34.35
N ALA A 83 20.83 22.58 -34.44
CA ALA A 83 21.62 23.56 -33.70
C ALA A 83 21.41 25.01 -34.18
N SER A 84 21.04 25.21 -35.45
CA SER A 84 20.77 26.54 -36.02
C SER A 84 19.40 27.09 -35.62
N GLU A 85 18.38 26.24 -35.46
CA GLU A 85 16.99 26.64 -35.22
C GLU A 85 16.71 27.11 -33.77
N ASN A 86 17.62 26.88 -32.81
CA ASN A 86 17.40 27.11 -31.37
C ASN A 86 18.29 28.18 -30.70
N LYS A 87 18.86 29.12 -31.46
CA LYS A 87 19.70 30.21 -30.90
C LYS A 87 18.89 31.36 -30.28
N LEU A 88 18.46 31.19 -29.04
CA LEU A 88 17.97 32.29 -28.19
C LEU A 88 19.11 33.26 -27.84
N THR A 89 18.93 34.55 -28.14
CA THR A 89 19.89 35.62 -27.86
C THR A 89 19.77 36.13 -26.42
N ALA A 90 20.73 35.79 -25.56
CA ALA A 90 20.86 36.36 -24.22
C ALA A 90 21.89 37.51 -24.20
N GLY A 91 21.48 38.69 -23.72
CA GLY A 91 22.34 39.87 -23.62
C GLY A 91 23.37 39.75 -22.49
N ALA A 92 24.61 40.19 -22.75
CA ALA A 92 25.70 40.13 -21.79
C ALA A 92 25.57 41.20 -20.68
N PHE A 93 25.53 40.78 -19.42
CA PHE A 93 25.78 41.63 -18.26
C PHE A 93 27.18 41.36 -17.71
N VAL A 94 28.04 42.37 -17.72
CA VAL A 94 29.39 42.31 -17.13
C VAL A 94 29.32 42.86 -15.71
N LEU A 95 29.51 42.00 -14.71
CA LEU A 95 29.66 42.38 -13.30
C LEU A 95 31.13 42.27 -12.88
N HIS A 96 31.72 43.40 -12.47
CA HIS A 96 33.05 43.42 -11.86
C HIS A 96 32.96 42.95 -10.40
N ALA A 97 33.79 41.96 -10.03
CA ALA A 97 33.91 41.49 -8.66
C ALA A 97 35.16 42.11 -7.99
N GLU A 98 34.95 42.93 -6.97
CA GLU A 98 36.05 43.37 -6.10
C GLU A 98 36.43 42.30 -5.07
N ARG A 99 37.76 42.13 -4.90
CA ARG A 99 38.48 41.37 -3.85
C ARG A 99 38.60 39.85 -4.06
N LYS A 100 39.85 39.43 -4.29
CA LYS A 100 40.31 38.03 -4.33
C LYS A 100 40.43 37.50 -2.89
N GLY A 101 39.62 36.52 -2.52
CA GLY A 101 39.70 35.81 -1.24
C GLY A 101 39.94 34.31 -1.42
N VAL A 102 41.06 33.80 -0.90
CA VAL A 102 41.46 32.37 -0.96
C VAL A 102 40.48 31.44 -0.22
N PHE A 103 39.56 32.00 0.56
CA PHE A 103 38.57 31.26 1.35
C PHE A 103 37.51 30.52 0.53
N MET A 104 37.08 31.08 -0.61
CA MET A 104 36.02 30.46 -1.43
C MET A 104 36.40 29.09 -2.03
N PRO A 105 37.55 28.90 -2.70
CA PRO A 105 37.89 27.58 -3.24
C PRO A 105 38.03 26.49 -2.16
N MET A 106 38.47 26.86 -0.95
CA MET A 106 38.54 25.89 0.16
C MET A 106 37.13 25.50 0.67
N LEU A 107 36.22 26.47 0.78
CA LEU A 107 34.81 26.22 1.14
C LEU A 107 34.09 25.40 0.07
N VAL A 108 34.30 25.72 -1.22
CA VAL A 108 33.73 24.98 -2.36
C VAL A 108 34.20 23.52 -2.36
N ASN A 109 35.48 23.25 -2.13
CA ASN A 109 35.98 21.87 -2.06
C ASN A 109 35.39 21.10 -0.87
N LEU A 110 35.22 21.75 0.29
CA LEU A 110 34.62 21.12 1.48
C LEU A 110 33.13 20.82 1.25
N VAL A 111 32.40 21.74 0.61
CA VAL A 111 31.01 21.53 0.17
C VAL A 111 30.91 20.45 -0.91
N ALA A 112 31.86 20.35 -1.84
CA ALA A 112 31.89 19.29 -2.86
C ALA A 112 32.12 17.90 -2.25
N VAL A 113 33.01 17.77 -1.26
CA VAL A 113 33.21 16.51 -0.52
C VAL A 113 31.96 16.16 0.30
N ALA A 114 31.30 17.14 0.92
CA ALA A 114 30.03 16.93 1.62
C ALA A 114 28.91 16.52 0.65
N LEU A 115 28.82 17.12 -0.54
CA LEU A 115 27.87 16.76 -1.59
C LEU A 115 28.14 15.37 -2.18
N LEU A 116 29.40 14.94 -2.29
CA LEU A 116 29.74 13.57 -2.68
C LEU A 116 29.40 12.54 -1.60
N ALA A 117 29.62 12.87 -0.31
CA ALA A 117 29.22 12.00 0.79
C ALA A 117 27.69 11.89 0.92
N VAL A 118 26.97 13.02 0.79
CA VAL A 118 25.49 13.06 0.77
C VAL A 118 24.96 12.38 -0.49
N GLY A 119 25.55 12.63 -1.66
CA GLY A 119 25.18 11.98 -2.92
C GLY A 119 25.38 10.47 -2.89
N GLY A 120 26.47 9.99 -2.30
CA GLY A 120 26.71 8.56 -2.05
C GLY A 120 25.70 7.95 -1.08
N LEU A 121 25.34 8.66 0.00
CA LEU A 121 24.27 8.23 0.91
C LEU A 121 22.89 8.22 0.24
N VAL A 122 22.58 9.23 -0.58
CA VAL A 122 21.33 9.31 -1.35
C VAL A 122 21.26 8.19 -2.38
N LEU A 123 22.34 7.91 -3.11
CA LEU A 123 22.41 6.78 -4.06
C LEU A 123 22.30 5.42 -3.36
N TYR A 124 23.00 5.22 -2.24
CA TYR A 124 22.88 4.00 -1.42
C TYR A 124 21.43 3.80 -0.93
N TYR A 125 20.78 4.87 -0.48
CA TYR A 125 19.39 4.85 -0.02
C TYR A 125 18.38 4.69 -1.18
N PHE A 126 18.67 5.23 -2.37
CA PHE A 126 17.86 5.03 -3.57
C PHE A 126 17.98 3.61 -4.13
N PHE A 127 19.18 3.02 -4.15
CA PHE A 127 19.35 1.61 -4.55
C PHE A 127 18.67 0.65 -3.57
N GLN A 128 18.54 0.99 -2.28
CA GLN A 128 17.68 0.25 -1.35
C GLN A 128 16.17 0.49 -1.51
N ARG A 129 15.74 1.56 -2.19
CA ARG A 129 14.32 1.85 -2.46
C ARG A 129 13.84 1.42 -3.86
N GLY A 130 14.76 1.26 -4.82
CA GLY A 130 14.45 0.86 -6.20
C GLY A 130 13.80 -0.53 -6.33
N GLU A 131 13.98 -1.43 -5.36
CA GLU A 131 13.32 -2.74 -5.33
C GLU A 131 11.92 -2.74 -4.68
N THR A 132 11.52 -1.64 -4.01
CA THR A 132 10.23 -1.56 -3.29
C THR A 132 9.09 -0.94 -4.13
N THR A 133 9.39 -0.02 -5.05
CA THR A 133 8.36 0.67 -5.85
C THR A 133 7.92 -0.07 -7.13
N LEU A 134 8.48 -1.25 -7.41
CA LEU A 134 8.00 -2.16 -8.46
C LEU A 134 7.12 -3.31 -7.89
N LYS A 135 6.67 -3.20 -6.62
CA LYS A 135 5.88 -4.24 -5.93
C LYS A 135 4.45 -3.84 -5.54
N GLU A 136 4.05 -2.57 -5.69
CA GLU A 136 2.70 -2.12 -5.27
C GLU A 136 1.62 -2.18 -6.36
N GLU A 137 1.98 -2.45 -7.63
CA GLU A 137 1.02 -2.51 -8.73
C GLU A 137 1.05 -3.86 -9.48
N THR A 138 1.12 -4.96 -8.74
CA THR A 138 0.86 -6.29 -9.32
C THR A 138 0.17 -7.20 -8.29
N LEU A 139 -0.96 -7.78 -8.70
CA LEU A 139 -1.81 -8.70 -7.93
C LEU A 139 -2.59 -8.07 -6.77
N THR A 140 -3.63 -7.31 -7.13
CA THR A 140 -4.88 -7.21 -6.35
C THR A 140 -5.63 -8.55 -6.29
N ILE A 141 -4.97 -9.63 -5.84
CA ILE A 141 -5.64 -10.83 -5.32
C ILE A 141 -5.66 -10.71 -3.80
N THR A 142 -6.34 -9.67 -3.30
CA THR A 142 -6.89 -9.74 -1.95
C THR A 142 -7.90 -10.87 -1.91
N SER A 143 -7.47 -12.07 -1.45
CA SER A 143 -8.40 -13.11 -1.04
C SER A 143 -9.44 -12.47 -0.09
N ALA A 144 -10.70 -12.90 -0.22
CA ALA A 144 -11.78 -12.50 0.68
C ALA A 144 -11.41 -12.76 2.16
N GLU A 145 -10.51 -13.70 2.41
CA GLU A 145 -10.00 -14.07 3.74
C GLU A 145 -9.03 -13.04 4.32
N GLY A 146 -8.22 -12.38 3.49
CA GLY A 146 -7.34 -11.28 3.94
C GLY A 146 -8.16 -10.07 4.41
N LYS A 147 -9.20 -9.73 3.63
CA LYS A 147 -10.20 -8.71 4.01
C LYS A 147 -10.96 -9.09 5.28
N LEU A 148 -11.18 -10.39 5.54
CA LEU A 148 -11.82 -10.86 6.77
C LEU A 148 -10.95 -10.62 8.01
N ILE A 149 -9.63 -10.86 7.93
CA ILE A 149 -8.69 -10.57 9.02
C ILE A 149 -8.59 -9.06 9.27
N GLU A 150 -8.57 -8.25 8.22
CA GLU A 150 -8.56 -6.78 8.31
C GLU A 150 -9.85 -6.24 8.95
N GLN A 151 -11.02 -6.74 8.54
CA GLN A 151 -12.30 -6.41 9.15
C GLN A 151 -12.38 -6.84 10.62
N LEU A 152 -11.86 -8.02 10.98
CA LEU A 152 -11.79 -8.49 12.36
C LEU A 152 -10.93 -7.56 13.23
N LYS A 153 -9.76 -7.13 12.71
CA LYS A 153 -8.90 -6.16 13.41
C LYS A 153 -9.59 -4.83 13.61
N LYS A 154 -10.27 -4.32 12.57
CA LYS A 154 -11.05 -3.08 12.66
C LYS A 154 -12.19 -3.18 13.69
N GLU A 155 -12.94 -4.28 13.70
CA GLU A 155 -13.99 -4.52 14.71
C GLU A 155 -13.43 -4.57 16.14
N ALA A 156 -12.25 -5.19 16.32
CA ALA A 156 -11.56 -5.22 17.60
C ALA A 156 -11.06 -3.83 18.01
N GLU A 157 -10.45 -3.07 17.10
CA GLU A 157 -10.01 -1.69 17.35
C GLU A 157 -11.18 -0.76 17.72
N GLU A 158 -12.32 -0.86 17.02
CA GLU A 158 -13.53 -0.09 17.35
C GLU A 158 -14.05 -0.41 18.76
N LYS A 159 -14.08 -1.70 19.15
CA LYS A 159 -14.45 -2.12 20.51
C LYS A 159 -13.46 -1.65 21.57
N LEU A 160 -12.16 -1.70 21.27
CA LEU A 160 -11.11 -1.23 22.18
C LEU A 160 -11.14 0.29 22.35
N LEU A 161 -11.41 1.04 21.27
CA LEU A 161 -11.61 2.49 21.32
C LEU A 161 -12.86 2.85 22.13
N ALA A 162 -13.96 2.11 21.97
CA ALA A 162 -15.16 2.29 22.80
C ALA A 162 -14.87 2.05 24.29
N LYS A 163 -14.19 0.94 24.64
CA LYS A 163 -13.81 0.64 26.03
C LYS A 163 -12.78 1.61 26.60
N ASN A 164 -11.85 2.12 25.80
CA ASN A 164 -10.91 3.16 26.23
C ASN A 164 -11.62 4.49 26.53
N ARG A 165 -12.62 4.89 25.73
CA ARG A 165 -13.45 6.07 26.02
C ARG A 165 -14.23 5.91 27.32
N GLU A 166 -14.81 4.74 27.56
CA GLU A 166 -15.53 4.40 28.80
C GLU A 166 -14.59 4.46 30.02
N ILE A 167 -13.39 3.87 29.93
CA ILE A 167 -12.35 3.95 30.97
C ILE A 167 -11.96 5.41 31.24
N SER A 168 -11.71 6.21 30.21
CA SER A 168 -11.37 7.63 30.36
C SER A 168 -12.51 8.46 30.99
N GLN A 169 -13.76 8.14 30.67
CA GLN A 169 -14.93 8.78 31.27
C GLN A 169 -15.05 8.46 32.77
N ILE A 170 -14.86 7.18 33.15
CA ILE A 170 -14.86 6.76 34.57
C ILE A 170 -13.70 7.41 35.34
N GLN A 171 -12.51 7.49 34.72
CA GLN A 171 -11.35 8.19 35.31
C GLN A 171 -11.61 9.69 35.51
N GLY A 172 -12.28 10.34 34.55
CA GLY A 172 -12.72 11.73 34.69
C GLY A 172 -13.69 11.92 35.86
N GLN A 173 -14.69 11.06 35.98
CA GLN A 173 -15.67 11.10 37.09
C GLN A 173 -15.01 10.83 38.45
N LEU A 174 -14.02 9.94 38.53
CA LEU A 174 -13.23 9.74 39.76
C LEU A 174 -12.42 11.00 40.13
N SER A 175 -11.82 11.68 39.16
CA SER A 175 -11.12 12.95 39.40
C SER A 175 -12.07 14.06 39.87
N GLU A 176 -13.27 14.13 39.29
CA GLU A 176 -14.31 15.09 39.68
C GLU A 176 -14.79 14.84 41.12
N ILE A 177 -14.97 13.58 41.53
CA ILE A 177 -15.29 13.22 42.92
C ILE A 177 -14.18 13.63 43.90
N ASP A 178 -12.91 13.45 43.54
CA ASP A 178 -11.79 13.87 44.37
C ASP A 178 -11.67 15.40 44.47
N GLU A 179 -12.06 16.15 43.42
CA GLU A 179 -12.18 17.61 43.44
C GLU A 179 -13.37 18.06 44.31
N GLN A 180 -14.56 17.49 44.11
CA GLN A 180 -15.75 17.72 44.93
C GLN A 180 -15.51 17.46 46.42
N ARG A 181 -14.69 16.45 46.79
CA ARG A 181 -14.30 16.22 48.20
C ARG A 181 -13.42 17.34 48.76
N ARG A 182 -12.50 17.92 47.98
CA ARG A 182 -11.67 19.06 48.42
C ARG A 182 -12.52 20.32 48.57
N ASP A 183 -13.35 20.59 47.58
CA ASP A 183 -14.27 21.74 47.56
C ASP A 183 -15.30 21.67 48.68
N LEU A 184 -15.80 20.47 49.01
CA LEU A 184 -16.68 20.25 50.15
C LEU A 184 -16.02 20.68 51.47
N VAL A 185 -14.76 20.28 51.70
CA VAL A 185 -14.02 20.67 52.92
C VAL A 185 -13.84 22.19 52.95
N ALA A 186 -13.32 22.78 51.88
CA ALA A 186 -13.08 24.22 51.81
C ALA A 186 -14.36 25.06 51.99
N ASN A 187 -15.48 24.64 51.38
CA ASN A 187 -16.76 25.34 51.49
C ASN A 187 -17.39 25.20 52.88
N MET A 188 -17.25 24.06 53.56
CA MET A 188 -17.76 23.90 54.93
C MET A 188 -16.95 24.70 55.95
N ASP A 189 -15.62 24.71 55.82
CA ASP A 189 -14.74 25.54 56.66
C ASP A 189 -15.04 27.04 56.45
N ALA A 190 -15.26 27.48 55.21
CA ALA A 190 -15.67 28.84 54.88
C ALA A 190 -17.04 29.21 55.46
N LYS A 191 -18.03 28.30 55.43
CA LYS A 191 -19.35 28.51 56.08
C LYS A 191 -19.21 28.68 57.59
N VAL A 192 -18.39 27.86 58.25
CA VAL A 192 -18.14 27.97 59.70
C VAL A 192 -17.46 29.29 60.03
N ALA A 193 -16.46 29.71 59.24
CA ALA A 193 -15.78 31.00 59.42
C ALA A 193 -16.74 32.20 59.22
N SER A 194 -17.56 32.18 58.16
CA SER A 194 -18.58 33.20 57.90
C SER A 194 -19.56 33.31 59.07
N ARG A 195 -20.05 32.16 59.57
CA ARG A 195 -20.99 32.13 60.69
C ARG A 195 -20.36 32.61 62.00
N GLU A 196 -19.09 32.32 62.22
CA GLU A 196 -18.34 32.84 63.37
C GLU A 196 -18.22 34.37 63.31
N GLN A 197 -17.97 34.93 62.12
CA GLN A 197 -17.89 36.38 61.90
C GLN A 197 -19.25 37.07 62.07
N GLU A 198 -20.34 36.53 61.51
CA GLU A 198 -21.71 37.03 61.70
C GLU A 198 -22.08 37.10 63.19
N LEU A 199 -21.81 36.01 63.92
CA LEU A 199 -22.15 35.93 65.34
C LEU A 199 -21.30 36.87 66.21
N ARG A 200 -20.03 37.16 65.82
CA ARG A 200 -19.20 38.17 66.48
C ARG A 200 -19.74 39.59 66.25
N GLN A 201 -20.05 39.94 65.01
CA GLN A 201 -20.63 41.25 64.68
C GLN A 201 -21.99 41.46 65.38
N GLY A 202 -22.81 40.41 65.48
CA GLY A 202 -24.07 40.44 66.25
C GLY A 202 -23.85 40.66 67.75
N MET A 203 -22.79 40.09 68.33
CA MET A 203 -22.41 40.32 69.73
C MET A 203 -21.97 41.77 69.97
N GLU A 204 -21.06 42.30 69.16
CA GLU A 204 -20.58 43.69 69.24
C GLU A 204 -21.73 44.69 69.13
N ALA A 205 -22.63 44.49 68.15
CA ALA A 205 -23.82 45.32 67.97
C ALA A 205 -24.77 45.28 69.19
N ALA A 206 -24.96 44.11 69.80
CA ALA A 206 -25.80 43.97 71.00
C ALA A 206 -25.20 44.67 72.23
N LEU A 207 -23.89 44.59 72.42
CA LEU A 207 -23.18 45.28 73.50
C LEU A 207 -23.24 46.80 73.33
N GLU A 208 -23.04 47.31 72.11
CA GLU A 208 -23.10 48.76 71.85
C GLU A 208 -24.54 49.30 71.96
N GLN A 209 -25.56 48.54 71.55
CA GLN A 209 -26.97 48.91 71.79
C GLN A 209 -27.31 49.00 73.28
N GLU A 210 -26.89 48.03 74.10
CA GLU A 210 -27.16 48.09 75.55
C GLU A 210 -26.36 49.22 76.21
N ARG A 211 -25.12 49.49 75.78
CA ARG A 211 -24.33 50.66 76.21
C ARG A 211 -25.06 51.96 75.95
N GLN A 212 -25.60 52.15 74.75
CA GLN A 212 -26.38 53.34 74.40
C GLN A 212 -27.68 53.44 75.20
N ARG A 213 -28.37 52.32 75.44
CA ARG A 213 -29.59 52.25 76.26
C ARG A 213 -29.33 52.67 77.70
N LEU A 214 -28.29 52.12 78.34
CA LEU A 214 -27.94 52.44 79.73
C LEU A 214 -27.47 53.90 79.88
N ARG A 215 -26.73 54.44 78.88
CA ARG A 215 -26.40 55.88 78.82
C ARG A 215 -27.63 56.78 78.75
N ARG A 216 -28.63 56.43 77.91
CA ARG A 216 -29.92 57.17 77.83
C ARG A 216 -30.75 57.10 79.12
N GLN A 217 -30.50 56.11 79.98
CA GLN A 217 -31.16 55.94 81.28
C GLN A 217 -30.44 56.70 82.42
N GLY A 218 -29.35 57.42 82.15
CA GLY A 218 -28.62 58.20 83.16
C GLY A 218 -27.83 57.37 84.17
N VAL A 219 -27.50 56.12 83.84
CA VAL A 219 -26.70 55.23 84.69
C VAL A 219 -25.24 55.69 84.72
N SER A 220 -24.55 55.51 85.85
CA SER A 220 -23.11 55.83 85.99
C SER A 220 -22.24 54.98 85.06
N GLU A 221 -21.11 55.50 84.57
CA GLU A 221 -20.18 54.71 83.72
C GLU A 221 -19.69 53.43 84.44
N ASP A 222 -19.48 53.47 85.76
CA ASP A 222 -19.07 52.29 86.53
C ASP A 222 -20.15 51.19 86.56
N ASP A 223 -21.41 51.56 86.73
CA ASP A 223 -22.53 50.61 86.69
C ASP A 223 -22.86 50.13 85.27
N ILE A 224 -22.64 50.98 84.25
CA ILE A 224 -22.69 50.59 82.83
C ILE A 224 -21.66 49.50 82.56
N ASN A 225 -20.41 49.68 82.98
CA ASN A 225 -19.33 48.72 82.76
C ASN A 225 -19.60 47.39 83.46
N ARG A 226 -20.10 47.39 84.72
CA ARG A 226 -20.49 46.14 85.40
C ARG A 226 -21.60 45.39 84.68
N ARG A 227 -22.62 46.10 84.18
CA ARG A 227 -23.73 45.48 83.43
C ARG A 227 -23.30 44.97 82.07
N LEU A 228 -22.40 45.68 81.38
CA LEU A 228 -21.81 45.22 80.11
C LEU A 228 -21.01 43.94 80.29
N VAL A 229 -20.13 43.85 81.29
CA VAL A 229 -19.35 42.62 81.56
C VAL A 229 -20.25 41.42 81.87
N ALA A 230 -21.34 41.63 82.62
CA ALA A 230 -22.32 40.56 82.89
C ALA A 230 -23.06 40.11 81.62
N LEU A 231 -23.46 41.06 80.76
CA LEU A 231 -24.11 40.77 79.48
C LEU A 231 -23.15 40.11 78.48
N GLU A 232 -21.90 40.55 78.43
CA GLU A 232 -20.82 39.99 77.61
C GLU A 232 -20.54 38.53 78.00
N ALA A 233 -20.46 38.22 79.30
CA ALA A 233 -20.32 36.84 79.77
C ALA A 233 -21.52 35.97 79.36
N GLN A 234 -22.76 36.46 79.51
CA GLN A 234 -23.95 35.75 79.05
C GLN A 234 -23.93 35.53 77.53
N LYS A 235 -23.66 36.58 76.75
CA LYS A 235 -23.67 36.54 75.28
C LYS A 235 -22.53 35.70 74.71
N THR A 236 -21.38 35.65 75.39
CA THR A 236 -20.27 34.76 75.04
C THR A 236 -20.68 33.29 75.22
N GLY A 237 -21.40 32.96 76.30
CA GLY A 237 -21.96 31.61 76.49
C GLY A 237 -22.99 31.22 75.43
N GLU A 238 -23.92 32.12 75.12
CA GLU A 238 -24.91 31.93 74.04
C GLU A 238 -24.23 31.77 72.66
N PHE A 239 -23.23 32.60 72.36
CA PHE A 239 -22.41 32.54 71.14
C PHE A 239 -21.69 31.19 71.03
N GLN A 240 -21.00 30.76 72.08
CA GLN A 240 -20.25 29.48 72.06
C GLN A 240 -21.19 28.29 71.91
N ALA A 241 -22.38 28.31 72.53
CA ALA A 241 -23.39 27.28 72.35
C ALA A 241 -23.89 27.21 70.90
N GLN A 242 -24.21 28.35 70.29
CA GLN A 242 -24.65 28.42 68.88
C GLN A 242 -23.55 28.00 67.90
N LEU A 243 -22.31 28.43 68.13
CA LEU A 243 -21.15 28.08 67.30
C LEU A 243 -20.86 26.57 67.36
N ASN A 244 -20.91 25.98 68.55
CA ASN A 244 -20.70 24.54 68.73
C ASN A 244 -21.84 23.70 68.12
N ALA A 245 -23.08 24.16 68.20
CA ALA A 245 -24.21 23.52 67.53
C ALA A 245 -24.06 23.57 66.00
N PHE A 246 -23.69 24.74 65.45
CA PHE A 246 -23.47 24.91 64.02
C PHE A 246 -22.30 24.07 63.49
N ARG A 247 -21.18 24.02 64.25
CA ARG A 247 -20.02 23.16 63.91
C ARG A 247 -20.40 21.68 63.86
N ARG A 248 -21.19 21.17 64.82
CA ARG A 248 -21.69 19.78 64.78
C ARG A 248 -22.58 19.52 63.57
N GLN A 249 -23.52 20.41 63.27
CA GLN A 249 -24.37 20.26 62.09
C GLN A 249 -23.54 20.25 60.78
N ALA A 250 -22.57 21.15 60.66
CA ALA A 250 -21.67 21.20 59.51
C ALA A 250 -20.79 19.94 59.39
N GLU A 251 -20.31 19.39 60.51
CA GLU A 251 -19.60 18.10 60.54
C GLU A 251 -20.50 16.92 60.13
N GLU A 252 -21.75 16.88 60.60
CA GLU A 252 -22.74 15.85 60.22
C GLU A 252 -23.09 15.93 58.72
N GLU A 253 -23.35 17.13 58.19
CA GLU A 253 -23.57 17.36 56.75
C GLU A 253 -22.35 16.98 55.90
N ARG A 254 -21.14 17.33 56.36
CA ARG A 254 -19.88 16.94 55.71
C ARG A 254 -19.68 15.42 55.71
N LEU A 255 -19.92 14.74 56.83
CA LEU A 255 -19.79 13.29 56.93
C LEU A 255 -20.83 12.56 56.06
N ALA A 256 -22.07 13.06 55.98
CA ALA A 256 -23.10 12.49 55.12
C ALA A 256 -22.73 12.60 53.62
N THR A 257 -22.28 13.79 53.20
CA THR A 257 -21.83 14.03 51.82
C THR A 257 -20.54 13.29 51.47
N GLU A 258 -19.57 13.23 52.40
CA GLU A 258 -18.33 12.46 52.24
C GLU A 258 -18.59 10.95 52.11
N ASN A 259 -19.53 10.40 52.88
CA ASN A 259 -19.93 8.99 52.73
C ASN A 259 -20.58 8.72 51.37
N ASN A 260 -21.46 9.61 50.88
CA ASN A 260 -22.05 9.47 49.54
C ASN A 260 -20.98 9.52 48.43
N LEU A 261 -20.04 10.48 48.49
CA LEU A 261 -18.93 10.59 47.55
C LEU A 261 -18.03 9.34 47.58
N LYS A 262 -17.80 8.77 48.77
CA LYS A 262 -17.07 7.51 48.95
C LYS A 262 -17.79 6.30 48.35
N THR A 263 -19.13 6.22 48.47
CA THR A 263 -19.92 5.16 47.81
C THR A 263 -19.82 5.29 46.29
N MET A 264 -19.99 6.49 45.73
CA MET A 264 -19.79 6.73 44.29
C MET A 264 -18.37 6.35 43.84
N GLN A 265 -17.34 6.72 44.61
CA GLN A 265 -15.95 6.35 44.33
C GLN A 265 -15.77 4.82 44.26
N GLN A 266 -16.41 4.05 45.14
CA GLN A 266 -16.36 2.59 45.12
C GLN A 266 -17.09 1.99 43.90
N GLU A 267 -18.25 2.53 43.53
CA GLU A 267 -19.00 2.11 42.34
C GLU A 267 -18.23 2.39 41.03
N PHE A 268 -17.59 3.55 40.93
CA PHE A 268 -16.73 3.88 39.79
C PHE A 268 -15.43 3.06 39.77
N GLN A 269 -14.81 2.77 40.91
CA GLN A 269 -13.65 1.87 40.97
C GLN A 269 -14.00 0.43 40.54
N ALA A 270 -15.17 -0.09 40.96
CA ALA A 270 -15.65 -1.39 40.50
C ALA A 270 -15.95 -1.39 38.99
N SER A 271 -16.54 -0.31 38.48
CA SER A 271 -16.82 -0.12 37.05
C SER A 271 -15.52 -0.03 36.23
N LEU A 272 -14.49 0.66 36.74
CA LEU A 272 -13.17 0.76 36.12
C LEU A 272 -12.49 -0.61 36.02
N ALA A 273 -12.53 -1.41 37.10
CA ALA A 273 -11.99 -2.76 37.11
C ALA A 273 -12.70 -3.66 36.06
N LYS A 274 -14.04 -3.62 36.03
CA LYS A 274 -14.86 -4.36 35.06
C LYS A 274 -14.57 -3.95 33.61
N ALA A 275 -14.47 -2.65 33.32
CA ALA A 275 -14.12 -2.16 31.99
C ALA A 275 -12.70 -2.57 31.57
N GLY A 276 -11.76 -2.64 32.52
CA GLY A 276 -10.41 -3.18 32.31
C GLY A 276 -10.40 -4.68 31.99
N GLU A 277 -11.17 -5.48 32.72
CA GLU A 277 -11.36 -6.92 32.43
C GLU A 277 -11.99 -7.15 31.05
N GLU A 278 -13.07 -6.42 30.72
CA GLU A 278 -13.75 -6.51 29.42
C GLU A 278 -12.81 -6.12 28.26
N ARG A 279 -11.98 -5.06 28.42
CA ARG A 279 -10.93 -4.69 27.45
C ARG A 279 -9.94 -5.84 27.26
N GLN A 280 -9.51 -6.50 28.33
CA GLN A 280 -8.57 -7.63 28.25
C GLN A 280 -9.21 -8.87 27.60
N GLN A 281 -10.50 -9.11 27.84
CA GLN A 281 -11.27 -10.15 27.16
C GLN A 281 -11.32 -9.90 25.65
N VAL A 282 -11.68 -8.68 25.21
CA VAL A 282 -11.71 -8.29 23.78
C VAL A 282 -10.34 -8.51 23.11
N LEU A 283 -9.24 -8.14 23.78
CA LEU A 283 -7.88 -8.40 23.27
C LEU A 283 -7.59 -9.89 23.10
N SER A 284 -7.92 -10.70 24.11
CA SER A 284 -7.65 -12.15 24.07
C SER A 284 -8.53 -12.89 23.07
N GLU A 285 -9.79 -12.50 22.90
CA GLU A 285 -10.71 -13.06 21.92
C GLU A 285 -10.29 -12.69 20.49
N SER A 286 -9.91 -11.42 20.26
CA SER A 286 -9.41 -10.97 18.95
C SER A 286 -8.17 -11.75 18.52
N ARG A 287 -7.20 -11.96 19.42
CA ARG A 287 -5.99 -12.75 19.14
C ARG A 287 -6.35 -14.20 18.81
N ARG A 288 -7.20 -14.84 19.62
CA ARG A 288 -7.63 -16.22 19.39
C ARG A 288 -8.32 -16.40 18.03
N ARG A 289 -9.19 -15.46 17.63
CA ARG A 289 -9.85 -15.48 16.32
C ARG A 289 -8.87 -15.23 15.17
N GLU A 290 -7.88 -14.35 15.33
CA GLU A 290 -6.82 -14.16 14.33
C GLU A 290 -5.96 -15.41 14.14
N ASP A 291 -5.54 -16.06 15.23
CA ASP A 291 -4.78 -17.31 15.20
C ASP A 291 -5.58 -18.47 14.56
N GLU A 292 -6.88 -18.56 14.89
CA GLU A 292 -7.78 -19.55 14.29
C GLU A 292 -7.93 -19.34 12.77
N LEU A 293 -8.16 -18.10 12.31
CA LEU A 293 -8.19 -17.79 10.89
C LEU A 293 -6.85 -18.09 10.19
N ARG A 294 -5.72 -17.72 10.79
CA ARG A 294 -4.39 -18.05 10.24
C ARG A 294 -4.19 -19.56 10.08
N SER A 295 -4.67 -20.36 11.04
CA SER A 295 -4.58 -21.82 10.96
C SER A 295 -5.46 -22.40 9.83
N GLN A 296 -6.67 -21.87 9.63
CA GLN A 296 -7.56 -22.27 8.54
C GLN A 296 -6.97 -21.92 7.17
N LEU A 297 -6.29 -20.77 7.06
CA LEU A 297 -5.62 -20.35 5.82
C LEU A 297 -4.40 -21.20 5.50
N ALA A 298 -3.58 -21.54 6.50
CA ALA A 298 -2.46 -22.45 6.31
C ALA A 298 -2.93 -23.83 5.80
N ALA A 299 -4.00 -24.38 6.41
CA ALA A 299 -4.59 -25.64 5.96
C ALA A 299 -5.16 -25.57 4.53
N ARG A 300 -5.83 -24.47 4.16
CA ARG A 300 -6.30 -24.25 2.78
C ARG A 300 -5.16 -24.14 1.78
N ALA A 301 -4.10 -23.41 2.10
CA ALA A 301 -2.92 -23.28 1.25
C ALA A 301 -2.28 -24.65 0.99
N GLU A 302 -2.10 -25.48 2.01
CA GLU A 302 -1.56 -26.85 1.87
C GLU A 302 -2.45 -27.73 0.97
N THR A 303 -3.78 -27.66 1.09
CA THR A 303 -4.69 -28.39 0.18
C THR A 303 -4.59 -27.92 -1.26
N LEU A 304 -4.52 -26.61 -1.51
CA LEU A 304 -4.41 -26.04 -2.86
C LEU A 304 -3.04 -26.34 -3.50
N GLU A 305 -1.96 -26.37 -2.72
CA GLU A 305 -0.66 -26.81 -3.20
C GLU A 305 -0.70 -28.28 -3.64
N ALA A 306 -1.27 -29.16 -2.81
CA ALA A 306 -1.42 -30.58 -3.11
C ALA A 306 -2.27 -30.84 -4.37
N GLU A 307 -3.41 -30.16 -4.51
CA GLU A 307 -4.23 -30.20 -5.74
C GLU A 307 -3.46 -29.69 -6.96
N SER A 308 -2.71 -28.59 -6.82
CA SER A 308 -1.94 -28.05 -7.93
C SER A 308 -0.77 -28.95 -8.36
N LEU A 309 -0.19 -29.72 -7.43
CA LEU A 309 0.81 -30.75 -7.72
C LEU A 309 0.19 -31.95 -8.43
N GLN A 310 -1.04 -32.34 -8.09
CA GLN A 310 -1.79 -33.37 -8.84
C GLN A 310 -2.09 -32.89 -10.26
N ALA A 311 -2.63 -31.68 -10.43
CA ALA A 311 -2.91 -31.10 -11.74
C ALA A 311 -1.64 -30.96 -12.62
N ARG A 312 -0.49 -30.56 -12.04
CA ARG A 312 0.81 -30.55 -12.73
C ARG A 312 1.22 -31.95 -13.21
N LYS A 313 1.02 -33.00 -12.40
CA LYS A 313 1.32 -34.40 -12.78
C LYS A 313 0.41 -34.90 -13.90
N GLU A 314 -0.88 -34.58 -13.87
CA GLU A 314 -1.82 -34.95 -14.95
C GLU A 314 -1.49 -34.25 -16.26
N LEU A 315 -1.16 -32.96 -16.22
CA LEU A 315 -0.75 -32.19 -17.40
C LEU A 315 0.56 -32.72 -18.01
N ALA A 316 1.55 -33.05 -17.17
CA ALA A 316 2.79 -33.69 -17.65
C ALA A 316 2.51 -35.02 -18.36
N ARG A 317 1.63 -35.86 -17.80
CA ARG A 317 1.20 -37.12 -18.42
C ARG A 317 0.48 -36.92 -19.76
N ILE A 318 -0.37 -35.91 -19.86
CA ILE A 318 -1.07 -35.57 -21.12
C ILE A 318 -0.10 -35.02 -22.17
N SER A 319 0.89 -34.22 -21.76
CA SER A 319 1.95 -33.72 -22.65
C SER A 319 2.78 -34.87 -23.21
N GLU A 320 3.31 -35.74 -22.35
CA GLU A 320 4.13 -36.89 -22.77
C GLU A 320 3.38 -37.82 -23.73
N GLN A 321 2.06 -37.97 -23.56
CA GLN A 321 1.21 -38.70 -24.50
C GLN A 321 1.10 -37.98 -25.86
N ARG A 322 0.90 -36.66 -25.87
CA ARG A 322 0.86 -35.86 -27.10
C ARG A 322 2.19 -35.85 -27.85
N ASP A 323 3.31 -35.79 -27.15
CA ASP A 323 4.65 -35.81 -27.75
C ASP A 323 4.90 -37.14 -28.47
N LYS A 324 4.46 -38.26 -27.87
CA LYS A 324 4.47 -39.60 -28.50
C LYS A 324 3.56 -39.67 -29.72
N GLU A 325 2.36 -39.09 -29.66
CA GLU A 325 1.43 -39.02 -30.81
C GLU A 325 2.00 -38.16 -31.96
N GLN A 326 2.62 -37.02 -31.66
CA GLN A 326 3.27 -36.15 -32.65
C GLN A 326 4.47 -36.83 -33.31
N LEU A 327 5.33 -37.48 -32.53
CA LEU A 327 6.45 -38.27 -33.05
C LEU A 327 5.95 -39.39 -33.97
N ALA A 328 4.90 -40.10 -33.56
CA ALA A 328 4.32 -41.17 -34.35
C ALA A 328 3.71 -40.67 -35.68
N SER A 329 2.95 -39.57 -35.64
CA SER A 329 2.41 -38.94 -36.85
C SER A 329 3.52 -38.40 -37.76
N SER A 330 4.63 -37.91 -37.21
CA SER A 330 5.78 -37.42 -37.98
C SER A 330 6.52 -38.56 -38.69
N GLN A 331 6.72 -39.69 -38.02
CA GLN A 331 7.29 -40.90 -38.62
C GLN A 331 6.39 -41.44 -39.74
N LEU A 332 5.08 -41.47 -39.52
CA LEU A 332 4.08 -41.86 -40.52
C LEU A 332 4.13 -40.98 -41.78
N ILE A 333 4.18 -39.65 -41.63
CA ILE A 333 4.39 -38.70 -42.74
C ILE A 333 5.72 -38.98 -43.46
N GLY A 334 6.79 -39.27 -42.70
CA GLY A 334 8.09 -39.65 -43.24
C GLY A 334 8.09 -40.95 -44.05
N PHE A 335 7.20 -41.91 -43.78
CA PHE A 335 6.98 -43.05 -44.65
C PHE A 335 6.22 -42.68 -45.92
N TYR A 336 5.11 -41.93 -45.83
CA TYR A 336 4.35 -41.51 -47.01
C TYR A 336 5.18 -40.66 -47.98
N ASN A 337 6.06 -39.79 -47.47
CA ASN A 337 6.98 -39.02 -48.31
C ASN A 337 7.96 -39.92 -49.06
N ARG A 338 8.46 -41.01 -48.45
CA ARG A 338 9.30 -42.01 -49.12
C ARG A 338 8.53 -42.78 -50.19
N VAL A 339 7.30 -43.23 -49.90
CA VAL A 339 6.42 -43.85 -50.90
C VAL A 339 6.21 -42.92 -52.11
N LYS A 340 5.91 -41.64 -51.86
CA LYS A 340 5.76 -40.62 -52.91
C LYS A 340 7.03 -40.46 -53.74
N GLN A 341 8.21 -40.39 -53.11
CA GLN A 341 9.50 -40.27 -53.79
C GLN A 341 9.81 -41.52 -54.63
N ASP A 342 9.59 -42.72 -54.11
CA ASP A 342 9.79 -43.97 -54.85
C ASP A 342 8.86 -44.05 -56.07
N MET A 343 7.59 -43.65 -55.93
CA MET A 343 6.65 -43.56 -57.06
C MET A 343 7.13 -42.56 -58.11
N GLN A 344 7.54 -41.35 -57.71
CA GLN A 344 8.09 -40.33 -58.62
C GLN A 344 9.38 -40.80 -59.33
N ALA A 345 10.22 -41.56 -58.63
CA ALA A 345 11.44 -42.15 -59.18
C ALA A 345 11.19 -43.41 -60.04
N SER A 346 9.93 -43.79 -60.27
CA SER A 346 9.52 -45.05 -60.92
C SER A 346 10.02 -46.33 -60.23
N MET A 347 10.45 -46.24 -58.97
CA MET A 347 10.94 -47.35 -58.15
C MET A 347 9.78 -48.07 -57.45
N MET A 348 8.81 -48.53 -58.24
CA MET A 348 7.51 -49.02 -57.76
C MET A 348 7.61 -50.19 -56.77
N GLU A 349 8.61 -51.06 -56.89
CA GLU A 349 8.86 -52.13 -55.91
C GLU A 349 9.22 -51.58 -54.52
N ARG A 350 10.04 -50.52 -54.45
CA ARG A 350 10.40 -49.84 -53.19
C ARG A 350 9.21 -49.12 -52.57
N ALA A 351 8.36 -48.51 -53.40
CA ALA A 351 7.11 -47.91 -52.93
C ALA A 351 6.21 -48.95 -52.25
N LEU A 352 6.09 -50.16 -52.79
CA LEU A 352 5.36 -51.26 -52.15
C LEU A 352 5.99 -51.71 -50.83
N THR A 353 7.33 -51.84 -50.76
CA THR A 353 8.03 -52.16 -49.50
C THR A 353 7.81 -51.08 -48.43
N ASN A 354 7.86 -49.80 -48.80
CA ASN A 354 7.62 -48.69 -47.86
C ASN A 354 6.14 -48.63 -47.41
N LEU A 355 5.18 -48.97 -48.27
CA LEU A 355 3.76 -49.12 -47.90
C LEU A 355 3.53 -50.28 -46.92
N GLU A 356 4.22 -51.40 -47.09
CA GLU A 356 4.20 -52.51 -46.13
C GLU A 356 4.86 -52.11 -44.79
N GLY A 357 5.93 -51.31 -44.83
CA GLY A 357 6.54 -50.69 -43.66
C GLY A 357 5.56 -49.82 -42.85
N ILE A 358 4.70 -49.03 -43.52
CA ILE A 358 3.60 -48.31 -42.85
C ILE A 358 2.64 -49.29 -42.17
N ARG A 359 2.27 -50.38 -42.86
CA ARG A 359 1.35 -51.39 -42.31
C ARG A 359 1.92 -52.06 -41.06
N GLN A 360 3.22 -52.34 -41.03
CA GLN A 360 3.90 -52.91 -39.87
C GLN A 360 3.96 -51.88 -38.73
N TYR A 361 4.34 -50.64 -39.02
CA TYR A 361 4.42 -49.55 -38.04
C TYR A 361 3.10 -49.25 -37.34
N LEU A 362 1.99 -49.22 -38.07
CA LEU A 362 0.64 -48.99 -37.53
C LEU A 362 0.08 -50.20 -36.73
N ASN A 363 0.71 -51.37 -36.84
CA ASN A 363 0.39 -52.57 -36.06
C ASN A 363 1.31 -52.78 -34.85
N ASP A 364 2.34 -51.93 -34.66
CA ASP A 364 3.17 -51.97 -33.45
C ASP A 364 2.29 -51.68 -32.22
N PRO A 365 2.27 -52.53 -31.18
CA PRO A 365 1.46 -52.32 -29.98
C PRO A 365 1.71 -50.97 -29.28
N ALA A 366 2.93 -50.44 -29.32
CA ALA A 366 3.26 -49.16 -28.70
C ALA A 366 2.68 -47.96 -29.46
N ILE A 367 2.52 -48.08 -30.79
CA ILE A 367 1.98 -47.05 -31.67
C ILE A 367 0.45 -47.18 -31.80
N GLY A 368 -0.04 -48.41 -31.97
CA GLY A 368 -1.46 -48.75 -32.04
C GLY A 368 -2.22 -48.64 -30.71
N ALA A 369 -1.53 -48.40 -29.59
CA ALA A 369 -2.14 -48.04 -28.30
C ALA A 369 -2.40 -46.53 -28.15
N LEU A 370 -1.81 -45.67 -28.99
CA LEU A 370 -1.97 -44.22 -28.90
C LEU A 370 -3.37 -43.80 -29.41
N PRO A 371 -4.20 -43.10 -28.62
CA PRO A 371 -5.56 -42.72 -29.03
C PRO A 371 -5.66 -41.99 -30.37
N GLY A 372 -4.77 -41.03 -30.65
CA GLY A 372 -4.74 -40.32 -31.93
C GLY A 372 -4.43 -41.22 -33.15
N ILE A 373 -3.65 -42.30 -32.93
CA ILE A 373 -3.39 -43.31 -33.97
C ILE A 373 -4.56 -44.28 -34.08
N GLN A 374 -5.15 -44.74 -32.96
CA GLN A 374 -6.30 -45.66 -32.96
C GLN A 374 -7.47 -45.13 -33.80
N GLN A 375 -7.80 -43.85 -33.66
CA GLN A 375 -8.88 -43.20 -34.42
C GLN A 375 -8.60 -43.14 -35.93
N ARG A 376 -7.33 -43.02 -36.33
CA ARG A 376 -6.92 -42.91 -37.74
C ARG A 376 -6.58 -44.25 -38.39
N ARG A 377 -6.23 -45.28 -37.61
CA ARG A 377 -5.60 -46.53 -38.09
C ARG A 377 -6.37 -47.22 -39.23
N GLU A 378 -7.70 -47.21 -39.18
CA GLU A 378 -8.54 -47.79 -40.25
C GLU A 378 -8.44 -47.00 -41.55
N VAL A 379 -8.43 -45.66 -41.47
CA VAL A 379 -8.24 -44.76 -42.61
C VAL A 379 -6.84 -44.91 -43.18
N GLU A 380 -5.81 -44.99 -42.33
CA GLU A 380 -4.42 -45.18 -42.77
C GLU A 380 -4.24 -46.53 -43.49
N PHE A 381 -4.80 -47.63 -42.98
CA PHE A 381 -4.79 -48.91 -43.70
C PHE A 381 -5.51 -48.84 -45.04
N PHE A 382 -6.66 -48.16 -45.12
CA PHE A 382 -7.37 -47.95 -46.38
C PHE A 382 -6.55 -47.14 -47.40
N VAL A 383 -5.85 -46.10 -46.94
CA VAL A 383 -4.93 -45.29 -47.79
C VAL A 383 -3.76 -46.14 -48.27
N VAL A 384 -3.13 -46.92 -47.38
CA VAL A 384 -2.03 -47.84 -47.73
C VAL A 384 -2.47 -48.89 -48.76
N ASP A 385 -3.64 -49.51 -48.58
CA ASP A 385 -4.18 -50.50 -49.51
C ASP A 385 -4.56 -49.87 -50.87
N SER A 386 -5.09 -48.65 -50.86
CA SER A 386 -5.40 -47.88 -52.07
C SER A 386 -4.14 -47.49 -52.86
N LEU A 387 -3.11 -46.97 -52.19
CA LEU A 387 -1.82 -46.63 -52.80
C LEU A 387 -1.11 -47.89 -53.31
N ALA A 388 -1.14 -48.99 -52.58
CA ALA A 388 -0.56 -50.25 -53.04
C ALA A 388 -1.28 -50.81 -54.27
N SER A 389 -2.60 -50.60 -54.39
CA SER A 389 -3.36 -50.92 -55.61
C SER A 389 -2.95 -50.03 -56.79
N LEU A 390 -2.80 -48.72 -56.56
CA LEU A 390 -2.36 -47.75 -57.58
C LEU A 390 -0.95 -48.07 -58.10
N VAL A 391 0.02 -48.31 -57.21
CA VAL A 391 1.41 -48.66 -57.57
C VAL A 391 1.47 -49.95 -58.40
N ARG A 392 0.74 -51.00 -57.99
CA ARG A 392 0.61 -52.23 -58.80
C ARG A 392 -0.09 -51.99 -60.14
N GLY A 393 -0.95 -50.97 -60.23
CA GLY A 393 -1.56 -50.50 -61.47
C GLY A 393 -0.57 -49.78 -62.39
N GLU A 394 0.28 -48.91 -61.85
CA GLU A 394 1.31 -48.20 -62.63
C GLU A 394 2.42 -49.13 -63.12
N MET A 395 2.82 -50.14 -62.32
CA MET A 395 3.69 -51.23 -62.79
C MET A 395 3.14 -51.97 -64.00
N ARG A 396 1.82 -51.95 -64.23
CA ARG A 396 1.15 -52.54 -65.40
C ARG A 396 0.94 -51.55 -66.55
N LYS A 397 1.19 -50.25 -66.34
CA LYS A 397 0.98 -49.16 -67.31
C LYS A 397 2.30 -48.61 -67.90
N GLY A 398 3.32 -49.45 -68.04
CA GLY A 398 4.63 -49.10 -68.63
C GLY A 398 4.63 -48.76 -70.13
N SER A 399 3.65 -47.98 -70.61
CA SER A 399 3.63 -47.39 -71.96
C SER A 399 2.65 -46.20 -72.03
N ALA A 400 3.20 -44.99 -71.95
CA ALA A 400 2.61 -43.69 -72.31
C ALA A 400 1.26 -43.25 -71.69
N ASP A 401 1.27 -42.07 -71.05
CA ASP A 401 0.09 -41.19 -71.01
C ASP A 401 0.54 -39.71 -70.99
N THR A 402 0.13 -38.93 -71.99
CA THR A 402 0.62 -37.54 -72.23
C THR A 402 -0.32 -36.47 -71.67
N THR A 403 -1.27 -36.89 -70.83
CA THR A 403 -2.41 -36.09 -70.35
C THR A 403 -2.04 -35.05 -69.28
N THR A 404 -0.96 -35.23 -68.53
CA THR A 404 -0.55 -34.32 -67.44
C THR A 404 0.13 -33.03 -67.93
N LEU A 405 0.81 -33.06 -69.08
CA LEU A 405 1.47 -31.88 -69.67
C LEU A 405 0.47 -30.82 -70.17
N VAL A 406 -0.70 -31.25 -70.66
CA VAL A 406 -1.75 -30.35 -71.16
C VAL A 406 -2.43 -29.59 -70.00
N ALA A 407 -2.61 -30.24 -68.85
CA ALA A 407 -3.18 -29.59 -67.66
C ALA A 407 -2.28 -28.46 -67.12
N ALA A 408 -0.95 -28.66 -67.10
CA ALA A 408 0.00 -27.65 -66.66
C ALA A 408 0.06 -26.43 -67.61
N ALA A 409 -0.05 -26.63 -68.92
CA ALA A 409 -0.06 -25.55 -69.90
C ALA A 409 -1.30 -24.63 -69.78
N ASN A 410 -2.46 -25.20 -69.45
CA ASN A 410 -3.70 -24.45 -69.27
C ASN A 410 -3.66 -23.55 -68.02
N LEU A 411 -3.14 -24.04 -66.89
CA LEU A 411 -2.97 -23.25 -65.65
C LEU A 411 -2.07 -22.02 -65.88
N LEU A 412 -0.97 -22.19 -66.60
CA LEU A 412 0.00 -21.12 -66.87
C LEU A 412 -0.55 -20.04 -67.82
N THR A 413 -1.54 -20.40 -68.64
CA THR A 413 -2.26 -19.48 -69.54
C THR A 413 -3.28 -18.65 -68.78
N GLU A 414 -4.09 -19.28 -67.90
CA GLU A 414 -5.08 -18.58 -67.05
C GLU A 414 -4.41 -17.61 -66.07
N LEU A 415 -3.28 -18.01 -65.47
CA LEU A 415 -2.49 -17.15 -64.58
C LEU A 415 -2.03 -15.85 -65.27
N ARG A 416 -1.46 -15.96 -66.47
CA ARG A 416 -0.99 -14.78 -67.23
C ARG A 416 -2.12 -13.82 -67.58
N LYS A 417 -3.28 -14.36 -67.94
CA LYS A 417 -4.45 -13.56 -68.28
C LYS A 417 -4.90 -12.70 -67.09
N ARG A 418 -5.02 -13.29 -65.89
CA ARG A 418 -5.47 -12.58 -64.69
C ARG A 418 -4.49 -11.52 -64.20
N VAL A 419 -3.19 -11.77 -64.33
CA VAL A 419 -2.18 -10.72 -64.08
C VAL A 419 -2.36 -9.55 -65.06
N GLN A 420 -2.58 -9.80 -66.35
CA GLN A 420 -2.84 -8.72 -67.33
C GLN A 420 -4.16 -7.98 -67.09
N ASP A 421 -5.22 -8.68 -66.69
CA ASP A 421 -6.51 -8.08 -66.36
C ASP A 421 -6.38 -7.21 -65.09
N GLY A 422 -5.63 -7.67 -64.07
CA GLY A 422 -5.26 -6.89 -62.88
C GLY A 422 -4.41 -5.65 -63.20
N ASP A 423 -3.37 -5.79 -64.02
CA ASP A 423 -2.52 -4.67 -64.47
C ASP A 423 -3.36 -3.60 -65.21
N ALA A 424 -4.33 -4.02 -66.02
CA ALA A 424 -5.21 -3.14 -66.78
C ALA A 424 -6.25 -2.41 -65.89
N LEU A 425 -6.64 -3.00 -64.76
CA LEU A 425 -7.50 -2.35 -63.75
C LEU A 425 -6.68 -1.36 -62.89
N LEU A 426 -5.46 -1.75 -62.50
CA LEU A 426 -4.55 -0.87 -61.75
C LEU A 426 -4.17 0.38 -62.57
N ALA A 427 -3.93 0.22 -63.88
CA ALA A 427 -3.70 1.32 -64.81
C ALA A 427 -4.91 2.27 -64.99
N ARG A 428 -6.10 1.89 -64.51
CA ARG A 428 -7.33 2.70 -64.47
C ARG A 428 -7.64 3.24 -63.06
N ALA A 429 -6.72 3.07 -62.12
CA ALA A 429 -6.87 3.37 -60.69
C ALA A 429 -7.99 2.60 -59.96
N ASP A 430 -8.48 1.50 -60.54
CA ASP A 430 -9.38 0.56 -59.86
C ASP A 430 -8.55 -0.44 -59.04
N THR A 431 -8.12 -0.01 -57.85
CA THR A 431 -7.27 -0.81 -56.98
C THR A 431 -7.98 -2.04 -56.43
N ALA A 432 -9.28 -1.92 -56.10
CA ALA A 432 -10.08 -3.03 -55.59
C ALA A 432 -10.34 -4.11 -56.67
N GLY A 433 -10.58 -3.70 -57.92
CA GLY A 433 -10.65 -4.61 -59.06
C GLY A 433 -9.32 -5.31 -59.32
N ALA A 434 -8.21 -4.57 -59.29
CA ALA A 434 -6.87 -5.12 -59.48
C ALA A 434 -6.48 -6.12 -58.38
N GLU A 435 -6.69 -5.78 -57.10
CA GLU A 435 -6.45 -6.67 -55.94
C GLU A 435 -7.21 -7.99 -56.06
N LYS A 436 -8.45 -7.95 -56.58
CA LYS A 436 -9.26 -9.16 -56.82
C LYS A 436 -8.64 -10.06 -57.90
N GLU A 437 -8.27 -9.53 -59.06
CA GLU A 437 -7.67 -10.35 -60.13
C GLU A 437 -6.27 -10.86 -59.77
N TYR A 438 -5.45 -10.08 -59.04
CA TYR A 438 -4.18 -10.58 -58.51
C TYR A 438 -4.39 -11.65 -57.42
N GLY A 439 -5.40 -11.52 -56.56
CA GLY A 439 -5.77 -12.54 -55.58
C GLY A 439 -6.22 -13.85 -56.23
N GLU A 440 -7.03 -13.76 -57.29
CA GLU A 440 -7.46 -14.92 -58.09
C GLU A 440 -6.29 -15.53 -58.88
N ALA A 441 -5.33 -14.73 -59.36
CA ALA A 441 -4.09 -15.22 -59.96
C ALA A 441 -3.19 -15.96 -58.94
N LEU A 442 -3.04 -15.41 -57.73
CA LEU A 442 -2.28 -16.03 -56.65
C LEU A 442 -2.90 -17.37 -56.20
N ALA A 443 -4.22 -17.46 -56.15
CA ALA A 443 -4.94 -18.69 -55.80
C ALA A 443 -4.68 -19.87 -56.76
N LEU A 444 -4.24 -19.61 -58.01
CA LEU A 444 -3.81 -20.64 -58.96
C LEU A 444 -2.43 -21.26 -58.61
N VAL A 445 -1.67 -20.65 -57.67
CA VAL A 445 -0.39 -21.17 -57.15
C VAL A 445 -0.44 -21.21 -55.61
N PRO A 446 -0.99 -22.29 -55.02
CA PRO A 446 -1.36 -22.34 -53.60
C PRO A 446 -0.23 -22.07 -52.60
N GLU A 447 1.02 -22.33 -52.99
CA GLU A 447 2.21 -22.06 -52.18
C GLU A 447 2.50 -20.55 -52.05
N VAL A 448 2.25 -19.77 -53.09
CA VAL A 448 2.50 -18.31 -53.11
C VAL A 448 1.37 -17.56 -52.40
N ASP A 449 0.12 -18.00 -52.60
CA ASP A 449 -1.06 -17.52 -51.88
C ASP A 449 -0.90 -17.63 -50.35
N LYS A 450 -0.39 -18.77 -49.85
CA LYS A 450 -0.07 -18.95 -48.43
C LYS A 450 0.98 -17.98 -47.92
N ALA A 451 2.05 -17.73 -48.68
CA ALA A 451 3.10 -16.80 -48.30
C ALA A 451 2.59 -15.35 -48.27
N HIS A 452 1.73 -14.97 -49.22
CA HIS A 452 1.12 -13.64 -49.28
C HIS A 452 0.19 -13.37 -48.09
N ARG A 453 -0.72 -14.31 -47.76
CA ARG A 453 -1.61 -14.17 -46.59
C ARG A 453 -0.84 -14.06 -45.27
N TYR A 454 0.23 -14.84 -45.11
CA TYR A 454 1.09 -14.76 -43.91
C TYR A 454 1.70 -13.36 -43.72
N LEU A 455 2.12 -12.69 -44.79
CA LEU A 455 2.66 -11.33 -44.73
C LEU A 455 1.56 -10.29 -44.41
N GLN A 456 0.38 -10.41 -45.02
CA GLN A 456 -0.77 -9.54 -44.69
C GLN A 456 -1.22 -9.70 -43.23
N ASP A 457 -1.35 -10.93 -42.73
CA ASP A 457 -1.71 -11.20 -41.34
C ASP A 457 -0.65 -10.68 -40.36
N ARG A 458 0.64 -10.76 -40.71
CA ARG A 458 1.72 -10.17 -39.91
C ARG A 458 1.63 -8.65 -39.86
N GLN A 459 1.39 -7.99 -41.00
CA GLN A 459 1.28 -6.54 -41.05
C GLN A 459 0.04 -6.02 -40.31
N ARG A 460 -1.10 -6.74 -40.42
CA ARG A 460 -2.32 -6.41 -39.66
C ARG A 460 -2.08 -6.49 -38.14
N ARG A 461 -1.38 -7.54 -37.67
CA ARG A 461 -1.02 -7.68 -36.25
C ARG A 461 -0.08 -6.59 -35.73
N GLN A 462 0.79 -6.03 -36.58
CA GLN A 462 1.63 -4.90 -36.18
C GLN A 462 0.79 -3.62 -35.99
N LEU A 463 -0.13 -3.34 -36.90
CA LEU A 463 -1.06 -2.20 -36.80
C LEU A 463 -2.02 -2.35 -35.61
N GLU A 464 -2.50 -3.56 -35.33
CA GLU A 464 -3.32 -3.87 -34.15
C GLU A 464 -2.52 -3.63 -32.84
N ALA A 465 -1.27 -4.08 -32.76
CA ALA A 465 -0.41 -3.85 -31.59
C ALA A 465 -0.04 -2.37 -31.38
N GLU A 466 0.19 -1.60 -32.45
CA GLU A 466 0.41 -0.15 -32.37
C GLU A 466 -0.85 0.60 -31.89
N ALA A 467 -2.04 0.16 -32.31
CA ALA A 467 -3.31 0.71 -31.85
C ALA A 467 -3.61 0.39 -30.36
N GLU A 468 -3.28 -0.82 -29.89
CA GLU A 468 -3.41 -1.21 -28.48
C GLU A 468 -2.39 -0.51 -27.56
N ALA A 469 -1.21 -0.14 -28.07
CA ALA A 469 -0.18 0.58 -27.30
C ALA A 469 -0.45 2.10 -27.16
N ALA A 470 -1.23 2.69 -28.06
CA ALA A 470 -1.55 4.12 -28.09
C ALA A 470 -2.17 4.70 -26.79
N PRO A 471 -3.18 4.08 -26.13
CA PRO A 471 -3.75 4.62 -24.88
C PRO A 471 -2.74 4.61 -23.72
N ALA A 472 -1.94 3.56 -23.57
CA ALA A 472 -0.92 3.47 -22.52
C ALA A 472 0.15 4.57 -22.65
N ALA A 473 0.53 4.92 -23.89
CA ALA A 473 1.43 6.05 -24.15
C ALA A 473 0.82 7.41 -23.79
N GLN A 474 -0.50 7.59 -23.99
CA GLN A 474 -1.21 8.83 -23.60
C GLN A 474 -1.36 8.94 -22.07
N GLU A 475 -1.62 7.84 -21.37
CA GLU A 475 -1.67 7.82 -19.89
C GLU A 475 -0.29 8.10 -19.28
N ALA A 476 0.79 7.55 -19.84
CA ALA A 476 2.16 7.86 -19.41
C ALA A 476 2.50 9.35 -19.58
N GLN A 477 2.14 9.97 -20.70
CA GLN A 477 2.34 11.41 -20.94
C GLN A 477 1.48 12.28 -19.99
N ALA A 478 0.26 11.85 -19.67
CA ALA A 478 -0.57 12.53 -18.69
C ALA A 478 0.02 12.46 -17.27
N ALA A 479 0.55 11.29 -16.87
CA ALA A 479 1.24 11.10 -15.60
C ALA A 479 2.47 12.03 -15.49
N GLU A 480 3.33 12.05 -16.51
CA GLU A 480 4.52 12.91 -16.55
C GLU A 480 4.15 14.40 -16.44
N ALA A 481 3.09 14.85 -17.12
CA ALA A 481 2.60 16.22 -17.02
C ALA A 481 2.12 16.57 -15.59
N THR A 482 1.44 15.64 -14.89
CA THR A 482 1.02 15.88 -13.50
C THR A 482 2.20 15.92 -12.51
N ASP A 483 3.23 15.12 -12.73
CA ASP A 483 4.45 15.12 -11.92
C ASP A 483 5.30 16.38 -12.13
N LEU A 484 5.36 16.89 -13.36
CA LEU A 484 6.00 18.18 -13.65
C LEU A 484 5.28 19.34 -12.95
N ALA A 485 3.95 19.39 -13.03
CA ALA A 485 3.14 20.38 -12.32
C ALA A 485 3.32 20.32 -10.79
N ARG A 486 3.41 19.11 -10.22
CA ARG A 486 3.68 18.91 -8.78
C ARG A 486 5.05 19.45 -8.39
N ARG A 487 6.09 19.21 -9.20
CA ARG A 487 7.45 19.70 -8.98
C ARG A 487 7.55 21.22 -9.01
N ASP A 488 6.83 21.88 -9.92
CA ASP A 488 6.83 23.34 -10.01
C ASP A 488 6.05 24.01 -8.87
N ALA A 489 4.92 23.42 -8.44
CA ALA A 489 4.20 23.85 -7.25
C ALA A 489 5.08 23.74 -5.98
N LEU A 490 5.83 22.63 -5.82
CA LEU A 490 6.80 22.45 -4.74
C LEU A 490 7.89 23.55 -4.76
N ARG A 491 8.50 23.82 -5.93
CA ARG A 491 9.52 24.87 -6.08
C ARG A 491 8.98 26.25 -5.68
N GLN A 492 7.77 26.59 -6.14
CA GLN A 492 7.13 27.87 -5.83
C GLN A 492 6.81 27.99 -4.34
N ALA A 493 6.30 26.92 -3.72
CA ALA A 493 6.02 26.88 -2.28
C ALA A 493 7.30 27.06 -1.44
N LEU A 494 8.40 26.36 -1.79
CA LEU A 494 9.70 26.51 -1.13
C LEU A 494 10.27 27.93 -1.28
N ALA A 495 10.22 28.52 -2.48
CA ALA A 495 10.63 29.91 -2.69
C ALA A 495 9.81 30.90 -1.84
N SER A 496 8.49 30.67 -1.73
CA SER A 496 7.61 31.50 -0.89
C SER A 496 7.94 31.37 0.61
N ALA A 497 8.37 30.18 1.07
CA ALA A 497 8.75 29.92 2.44
C ALA A 497 10.09 30.58 2.79
N GLN A 498 11.07 30.49 1.89
CA GLN A 498 12.35 31.17 2.01
C GLN A 498 12.19 32.69 2.12
N ALA A 499 11.34 33.29 1.27
CA ALA A 499 11.05 34.73 1.33
C ALA A 499 10.40 35.16 2.66
N ALA A 500 9.56 34.32 3.28
CA ALA A 500 9.00 34.59 4.61
C ALA A 500 10.07 34.51 5.71
N PHE A 501 11.01 33.57 5.60
CA PHE A 501 12.12 33.44 6.55
C PHE A 501 13.07 34.63 6.50
N GLU A 502 13.40 35.10 5.30
CA GLU A 502 14.22 36.30 5.07
C GLU A 502 13.53 37.57 5.60
N ALA A 503 12.20 37.67 5.46
CA ALA A 503 11.38 38.72 6.07
C ALA A 503 11.24 38.60 7.61
N ARG A 504 11.80 37.55 8.23
CA ARG A 504 11.67 37.20 9.66
C ARG A 504 10.24 36.93 10.13
N ASP A 505 9.32 36.65 9.21
CA ASP A 505 7.97 36.18 9.55
C ASP A 505 8.02 34.66 9.77
N TYR A 506 8.46 34.27 10.96
CA TYR A 506 8.60 32.86 11.33
C TYR A 506 7.26 32.11 11.37
N ALA A 507 6.13 32.82 11.56
CA ALA A 507 4.80 32.21 11.53
C ALA A 507 4.40 31.83 10.09
N ALA A 508 4.51 32.77 9.14
CA ALA A 508 4.29 32.49 7.73
C ALA A 508 5.33 31.51 7.17
N THR A 509 6.58 31.54 7.65
CA THR A 509 7.63 30.59 7.28
C THR A 509 7.20 29.14 7.54
N VAL A 510 6.74 28.84 8.77
CA VAL A 510 6.30 27.48 9.15
C VAL A 510 5.10 27.05 8.32
N GLN A 511 4.14 27.94 8.08
CA GLN A 511 2.96 27.63 7.24
C GLN A 511 3.36 27.32 5.80
N ARG A 512 4.25 28.13 5.20
CA ARG A 512 4.67 27.95 3.80
C ARG A 512 5.58 26.74 3.59
N TYR A 513 6.46 26.41 4.54
CA TYR A 513 7.19 25.14 4.51
C TYR A 513 6.25 23.94 4.70
N THR A 514 5.20 24.04 5.52
CA THR A 514 4.18 22.99 5.65
C THR A 514 3.43 22.78 4.33
N ALA A 515 3.06 23.87 3.65
CA ALA A 515 2.45 23.81 2.32
C ALA A 515 3.41 23.19 1.29
N ALA A 516 4.69 23.57 1.29
CA ALA A 516 5.69 22.95 0.42
C ALA A 516 5.80 21.44 0.64
N LEU A 517 5.85 20.97 1.89
CA LEU A 517 5.91 19.54 2.21
C LEU A 517 4.65 18.77 1.78
N SER A 518 3.50 19.42 1.62
CA SER A 518 2.27 18.77 1.12
C SER A 518 2.30 18.43 -0.37
N TYR A 519 3.30 18.92 -1.13
CA TYR A 519 3.54 18.52 -2.52
C TYR A 519 4.50 17.33 -2.67
N LEU A 520 5.00 16.76 -1.56
CA LEU A 520 5.74 15.50 -1.58
C LEU A 520 4.77 14.30 -1.73
N PRO A 521 5.19 13.21 -2.38
CA PRO A 521 4.41 11.97 -2.48
C PRO A 521 4.49 11.16 -1.16
N GLU A 522 4.01 11.76 -0.07
CA GLU A 522 4.03 11.22 1.29
C GLU A 522 2.66 11.45 1.95
N GLU A 523 2.26 10.61 2.90
CA GLU A 523 0.95 10.78 3.56
C GLU A 523 0.84 12.12 4.29
N PRO A 524 -0.31 12.84 4.22
CA PRO A 524 -0.52 14.10 4.94
C PRO A 524 -0.30 14.00 6.45
N ALA A 525 -0.59 12.83 7.05
CA ALA A 525 -0.35 12.56 8.47
C ALA A 525 1.15 12.47 8.82
N VAL A 526 1.99 11.95 7.91
CA VAL A 526 3.44 11.90 8.07
C VAL A 526 4.03 13.31 7.99
N VAL A 527 3.59 14.11 7.01
CA VAL A 527 3.99 15.52 6.86
C VAL A 527 3.66 16.33 8.11
N GLN A 528 2.44 16.24 8.64
CA GLN A 528 2.04 16.95 9.87
C GLN A 528 2.88 16.53 11.09
N ARG A 529 3.17 15.23 11.23
CA ARG A 529 4.01 14.69 12.32
C ARG A 529 5.44 15.23 12.24
N LEU A 530 6.02 15.26 11.03
CA LEU A 530 7.37 15.77 10.78
C LEU A 530 7.48 17.26 11.11
N VAL A 531 6.50 18.07 10.70
CA VAL A 531 6.43 19.50 11.05
C VAL A 531 6.30 19.71 12.56
N GLY A 532 5.50 18.88 13.26
CA GLY A 532 5.38 18.91 14.72
C GLY A 532 6.72 18.64 15.41
N GLN A 533 7.41 17.57 15.01
CA GLN A 533 8.73 17.19 15.53
C GLN A 533 9.80 18.26 15.28
N LEU A 534 9.82 18.86 14.08
CA LEU A 534 10.77 19.93 13.73
C LEU A 534 10.54 21.19 14.57
N ARG A 535 9.28 21.56 14.84
CA ARG A 535 8.94 22.67 15.74
C ARG A 535 9.39 22.40 17.18
N GLN A 536 9.19 21.18 17.68
CA GLN A 536 9.63 20.79 19.01
C GLN A 536 11.17 20.86 19.12
N ALA A 537 11.89 20.26 18.17
CA ALA A 537 13.35 20.29 18.15
C ALA A 537 13.91 21.73 18.07
N GLY A 538 13.26 22.61 17.30
CA GLY A 538 13.61 24.04 17.24
C GLY A 538 13.41 24.76 18.57
N TYR A 539 12.32 24.44 19.30
CA TYR A 539 12.06 25.00 20.63
C TYR A 539 13.06 24.50 21.68
N GLU A 540 13.35 23.19 21.69
CA GLU A 540 14.33 22.58 22.60
C GLU A 540 15.75 23.14 22.39
N LEU A 541 16.18 23.29 21.12
CA LEU A 541 17.46 23.90 20.77
C LEU A 541 17.53 25.37 21.18
N ALA A 542 16.44 26.12 21.01
CA ALA A 542 16.36 27.50 21.47
C ALA A 542 16.48 27.59 22.99
N ALA A 543 15.71 26.77 23.74
CA ALA A 543 15.71 26.73 25.19
C ALA A 543 17.09 26.34 25.78
N ASP A 544 17.76 25.34 25.21
CA ASP A 544 19.13 24.98 25.57
C ASP A 544 20.12 26.14 25.30
N SER A 545 19.97 26.85 24.17
CA SER A 545 20.80 28.01 23.85
C SER A 545 20.59 29.19 24.81
N PHE A 546 19.36 29.42 25.27
CA PHE A 546 19.05 30.42 26.31
C PHE A 546 19.65 29.99 27.66
N SER A 547 19.39 28.77 28.11
CA SER A 547 19.92 28.26 29.39
C SER A 547 21.45 28.31 29.44
N LYS A 548 22.15 28.00 28.35
CA LYS A 548 23.62 28.13 28.25
C LYS A 548 24.11 29.58 28.36
N ARG A 549 23.43 30.53 27.69
CA ARG A 549 23.75 31.96 27.78
C ARG A 549 23.50 32.50 29.19
N ASP A 550 22.35 32.19 29.77
CA ASP A 550 21.95 32.63 31.11
C ASP A 550 22.87 32.01 32.18
N THR A 551 23.28 30.75 32.01
CA THR A 551 24.25 30.09 32.89
C THR A 551 25.62 30.76 32.84
N ALA A 552 26.09 31.16 31.65
CA ALA A 552 27.34 31.89 31.49
C ALA A 552 27.26 33.31 32.08
N ALA A 553 26.14 34.01 31.86
CA ALA A 553 25.91 35.37 32.39
C ALA A 553 25.73 35.39 33.92
N ALA A 554 25.08 34.38 34.50
CA ALA A 554 24.84 34.25 35.93
C ALA A 554 26.10 33.91 36.75
N ALA A 555 27.14 33.34 36.14
CA ALA A 555 28.36 32.93 36.85
C ALA A 555 29.08 34.10 37.55
N GLY A 556 29.10 35.29 36.91
CA GLY A 556 29.70 36.50 37.48
C GLY A 556 28.96 37.02 38.73
N PRO A 557 27.64 37.28 38.64
CA PRO A 557 26.83 37.71 39.78
C PRO A 557 26.76 36.68 40.91
N LEU A 558 26.76 35.36 40.61
CA LEU A 558 26.84 34.32 41.64
C LEU A 558 28.11 34.46 42.47
N ALA A 559 29.27 34.54 41.82
CA ALA A 559 30.56 34.71 42.48
C ALA A 559 30.69 36.04 43.24
N ALA A 560 29.87 37.05 42.92
CA ALA A 560 29.79 38.29 43.68
C ALA A 560 28.94 38.12 44.96
N ALA A 561 27.80 37.42 44.87
CA ALA A 561 26.95 37.10 46.01
C ALA A 561 27.66 36.17 47.02
N GLU A 562 28.41 35.17 46.56
CA GLU A 562 29.26 34.30 47.39
C GLU A 562 30.38 35.09 48.11
N ARG A 563 30.94 36.12 47.46
CA ARG A 563 31.89 37.04 48.12
C ARG A 563 31.23 37.85 49.23
N LEU A 564 30.04 38.41 49.00
CA LEU A 564 29.29 39.13 50.05
C LEU A 564 28.96 38.21 51.23
N GLN A 565 28.60 36.95 50.96
CA GLN A 565 28.36 35.93 51.97
C GLN A 565 29.60 35.64 52.82
N SER A 566 30.75 35.38 52.19
CA SER A 566 32.02 35.09 52.88
C SER A 566 32.60 36.29 53.64
N GLN A 567 32.22 37.52 53.28
CA GLN A 567 32.53 38.75 54.01
C GLN A 567 31.62 39.00 55.23
N GLY A 568 30.66 38.10 55.52
CA GLY A 568 29.71 38.27 56.61
C GLY A 568 28.57 39.26 56.34
N ARG A 569 28.44 39.76 55.10
CA ARG A 569 27.39 40.73 54.70
C ARG A 569 26.13 40.00 54.26
N HIS A 570 25.57 39.22 55.18
CA HIS A 570 24.57 38.20 54.86
C HIS A 570 23.28 38.74 54.21
N LEU A 571 22.76 39.90 54.64
CA LEU A 571 21.59 40.55 54.01
C LEU A 571 21.85 40.97 52.55
N GLU A 572 23.07 41.42 52.25
CA GLU A 572 23.48 41.83 50.89
C GLU A 572 23.75 40.61 50.00
N ALA A 573 24.23 39.52 50.58
CA ALA A 573 24.35 38.24 49.87
C ALA A 573 22.97 37.68 49.47
N ILE A 574 21.99 37.69 50.40
CA ILE A 574 20.62 37.22 50.15
C ILE A 574 19.97 37.99 49.00
N THR A 575 20.09 39.32 49.00
CA THR A 575 19.55 40.18 47.94
C THR A 575 20.28 39.96 46.61
N ALA A 576 21.60 39.86 46.61
CA ALA A 576 22.38 39.58 45.39
C ALA A 576 22.08 38.20 44.77
N PHE A 577 21.86 37.16 45.59
CA PHE A 577 21.39 35.86 45.09
C PHE A 577 19.94 35.94 44.57
N GLY A 578 19.06 36.69 45.25
CA GLY A 578 17.68 36.92 44.80
C GLY A 578 17.60 37.63 43.44
N GLU A 579 18.40 38.68 43.22
CA GLU A 579 18.49 39.36 41.93
C GLU A 579 19.00 38.44 40.80
N LEU A 580 19.87 37.48 41.10
CA LEU A 580 20.33 36.49 40.12
C LEU A 580 19.21 35.52 39.74
N LEU A 581 18.36 35.12 40.70
CA LEU A 581 17.21 34.25 40.43
C LEU A 581 16.15 34.95 39.56
N ASP A 582 15.94 36.24 39.77
CA ASP A 582 15.01 37.07 38.98
C ASP A 582 15.53 37.35 37.56
N LYS A 583 16.82 37.67 37.43
CA LYS A 583 17.44 38.00 36.12
C LYS A 583 17.78 36.78 35.26
N TYR A 584 18.03 35.61 35.86
CA TYR A 584 18.48 34.40 35.15
C TYR A 584 17.71 33.13 35.57
N PRO A 585 16.37 33.09 35.45
CA PRO A 585 15.55 31.98 35.93
C PRO A 585 15.79 30.65 35.20
N ALA A 586 16.35 30.67 33.99
CA ALA A 586 16.70 29.47 33.21
C ALA A 586 18.16 29.01 33.40
N SER A 587 18.90 29.61 34.33
CA SER A 587 20.31 29.29 34.61
C SER A 587 20.47 28.03 35.45
N ALA A 588 21.47 27.20 35.13
CA ALA A 588 21.88 26.08 35.97
C ALA A 588 22.39 26.52 37.36
N GLN A 589 22.76 27.79 37.53
CA GLN A 589 23.23 28.35 38.80
C GLN A 589 22.11 28.62 39.83
N VAL A 590 20.84 28.50 39.45
CA VAL A 590 19.67 28.70 40.34
C VAL A 590 19.80 27.91 41.65
N SER A 591 20.14 26.62 41.57
CA SER A 591 20.30 25.76 42.75
C SER A 591 21.40 26.25 43.71
N ASN A 592 22.53 26.70 43.17
CA ASN A 592 23.65 27.22 43.97
C ASN A 592 23.28 28.53 44.67
N ALA A 593 22.57 29.42 43.97
CA ALA A 593 22.09 30.68 44.56
C ALA A 593 21.11 30.46 45.71
N LEU A 594 20.19 29.51 45.58
CA LEU A 594 19.24 29.13 46.63
C LEU A 594 19.94 28.57 47.88
N GLN A 595 20.96 27.71 47.70
CA GLN A 595 21.81 27.26 48.81
C GLN A 595 22.59 28.42 49.45
N GLY A 596 23.05 29.38 48.65
CA GLY A 596 23.70 30.61 49.10
C GLY A 596 22.79 31.46 50.01
N ILE A 597 21.52 31.63 49.63
CA ILE A 597 20.49 32.33 50.43
C ILE A 597 20.28 31.60 51.76
N GLY A 598 20.04 30.28 51.75
CA GLY A 598 19.79 29.49 52.95
C GLY A 598 20.93 29.59 53.97
N ARG A 599 22.17 29.35 53.53
CA ARG A 599 23.38 29.50 54.37
C ARG A 599 23.56 30.93 54.89
N SER A 600 23.16 31.94 54.13
CA SER A 600 23.28 33.35 54.54
C SER A 600 22.25 33.73 55.62
N VAL A 601 21.02 33.24 55.54
CA VAL A 601 20.01 33.46 56.59
C VAL A 601 20.36 32.71 57.87
N GLU A 602 20.89 31.48 57.78
CA GLU A 602 21.34 30.73 58.96
C GLU A 602 22.50 31.45 59.68
N ALA A 603 23.46 32.01 58.93
CA ALA A 603 24.55 32.79 59.49
C ALA A 603 24.06 34.11 60.11
N LEU A 604 23.14 34.82 59.44
CA LEU A 604 22.50 36.02 59.97
C LEU A 604 21.78 35.74 61.30
N SER A 605 21.05 34.63 61.41
CA SER A 605 20.30 34.32 62.62
C SER A 605 21.21 33.97 63.80
N ARG A 606 22.26 33.18 63.58
CA ARG A 606 23.30 32.93 64.59
C ARG A 606 23.97 34.22 65.06
N GLN A 607 24.16 35.18 64.17
CA GLN A 607 24.70 36.51 64.50
C GLN A 607 23.72 37.35 65.34
N THR A 608 22.42 37.32 65.05
CA THR A 608 21.41 37.99 65.89
C THR A 608 21.25 37.34 67.26
N GLU A 609 21.30 36.01 67.35
CA GLU A 609 21.22 35.25 68.59
C GLU A 609 22.44 35.54 69.50
N ALA A 610 23.65 35.63 68.92
CA ALA A 610 24.86 36.04 69.63
C ALA A 610 24.81 37.50 70.14
N VAL A 611 24.20 38.42 69.38
CA VAL A 611 24.01 39.82 69.81
C VAL A 611 22.95 39.93 70.91
N ALA A 612 21.90 39.11 70.88
CA ALA A 612 20.88 39.05 71.93
C ALA A 612 21.46 38.53 73.27
N ALA A 613 22.38 37.56 73.22
CA ALA A 613 23.11 37.08 74.40
C ALA A 613 24.09 38.12 74.99
N GLY A 614 24.44 39.18 74.24
CA GLY A 614 25.47 40.17 74.59
C GLY A 614 25.06 41.30 75.55
N GLY A 615 23.83 41.33 76.08
CA GLY A 615 23.48 42.11 77.27
C GLY A 615 23.56 43.65 77.20
N ALA A 616 23.23 44.27 76.07
CA ALA A 616 23.25 45.74 75.90
C ALA A 616 21.85 46.36 75.77
N SER A 617 21.23 46.76 76.89
CA SER A 617 19.83 47.21 77.02
C SER A 617 19.43 48.50 76.27
N GLY A 618 20.30 49.07 75.43
CA GLY A 618 20.02 50.26 74.61
C GLY A 618 19.57 49.98 73.17
N ARG A 619 19.58 48.71 72.71
CA ARG A 619 19.30 48.35 71.30
C ARG A 619 18.01 47.57 71.08
N SER A 620 17.15 47.41 72.10
CA SER A 620 15.97 46.52 72.09
C SER A 620 15.12 46.64 70.82
N ARG A 621 14.63 47.83 70.46
CA ARG A 621 13.80 48.02 69.26
C ARG A 621 14.49 47.65 67.95
N GLN A 622 15.79 47.85 67.85
CA GLN A 622 16.56 47.56 66.63
C GLN A 622 16.91 46.06 66.53
N VAL A 623 16.99 45.37 67.69
CA VAL A 623 17.08 43.91 67.77
C VAL A 623 15.72 43.27 67.49
N GLU A 624 14.61 43.82 68.01
CA GLU A 624 13.24 43.37 67.71
C GLU A 624 12.90 43.51 66.23
N GLN A 625 13.18 44.67 65.60
CA GLN A 625 12.96 44.84 64.16
C GLN A 625 13.78 43.85 63.31
N ARG A 626 15.05 43.64 63.66
CA ARG A 626 15.90 42.66 62.95
C ARG A 626 15.51 41.22 63.23
N ALA A 627 14.98 40.91 64.41
CA ALA A 627 14.41 39.60 64.72
C ALA A 627 13.15 39.34 63.87
N ALA A 628 12.23 40.31 63.79
CA ALA A 628 11.03 40.22 62.96
C ALA A 628 11.36 40.13 61.45
N GLU A 629 12.33 40.90 60.95
CA GLU A 629 12.83 40.75 59.57
C GLU A 629 13.45 39.36 59.35
N ALA A 630 14.31 38.89 60.24
CA ALA A 630 14.92 37.56 60.15
C ALA A 630 13.89 36.42 60.23
N GLU A 631 12.82 36.59 61.00
CA GLU A 631 11.72 35.63 61.13
C GLU A 631 10.84 35.63 59.87
N SER A 632 10.54 36.80 59.29
CA SER A 632 9.87 36.91 57.99
C SER A 632 10.71 36.31 56.85
N LEU A 633 12.04 36.54 56.86
CA LEU A 633 12.97 35.94 55.91
C LEU A 633 13.03 34.43 56.09
N ARG A 634 13.12 33.90 57.31
CA ARG A 634 13.02 32.46 57.62
C ARG A 634 11.71 31.85 57.09
N ALA A 635 10.57 32.52 57.29
CA ALA A 635 9.28 32.05 56.77
C ALA A 635 9.23 32.03 55.23
N SER A 636 9.77 33.07 54.57
CA SER A 636 9.87 33.11 53.11
C SER A 636 10.83 32.04 52.56
N LEU A 637 11.95 31.78 53.24
CA LEU A 637 12.90 30.73 52.89
C LEU A 637 12.29 29.35 53.05
N ALA A 638 11.60 29.08 54.17
CA ALA A 638 10.93 27.81 54.41
C ALA A 638 9.88 27.52 53.31
N LYS A 639 9.16 28.56 52.85
CA LYS A 639 8.23 28.45 51.73
C LYS A 639 8.95 28.17 50.41
N VAL A 640 10.03 28.88 50.10
CA VAL A 640 10.83 28.65 48.88
C VAL A 640 11.49 27.26 48.90
N GLU A 641 11.99 26.82 50.05
CA GLU A 641 12.58 25.49 50.24
C GLU A 641 11.54 24.37 50.10
N GLN A 642 10.29 24.62 50.53
CA GLN A 642 9.16 23.72 50.30
C GLN A 642 8.80 23.65 48.80
N ASP A 643 8.60 24.80 48.14
CA ASP A 643 8.37 24.88 46.68
C ASP A 643 9.51 24.18 45.89
N LEU A 644 10.75 24.24 46.38
CA LEU A 644 11.89 23.52 45.81
C LEU A 644 11.86 22.02 46.06
N LYS A 645 11.49 21.55 47.25
CA LYS A 645 11.30 20.12 47.52
C LYS A 645 10.19 19.55 46.64
N ASP A 646 9.10 20.29 46.49
CA ASP A 646 7.96 19.89 45.66
C ASP A 646 8.34 19.89 44.16
N ARG A 647 9.11 20.89 43.68
CA ARG A 647 9.68 20.89 42.33
C ARG A 647 10.71 19.79 42.10
N VAL A 648 11.57 19.48 43.08
CA VAL A 648 12.55 18.39 43.00
C VAL A 648 11.83 17.04 42.93
N ALA A 649 10.83 16.81 43.78
CA ALA A 649 9.97 15.63 43.75
C ALA A 649 9.24 15.49 42.40
N LEU A 650 8.76 16.59 41.83
CA LEU A 650 8.17 16.62 40.48
C LEU A 650 9.21 16.31 39.39
N THR A 651 10.43 16.83 39.47
CA THR A 651 11.48 16.44 38.51
C THR A 651 11.92 14.99 38.67
N GLU A 652 11.91 14.44 39.89
CA GLU A 652 12.18 13.01 40.11
C GLU A 652 11.06 12.12 39.55
N SER A 653 9.78 12.51 39.70
CA SER A 653 8.67 11.75 39.11
C SER A 653 8.72 11.80 37.57
N LEU A 654 8.94 12.98 36.99
CA LEU A 654 9.14 13.15 35.54
C LEU A 654 10.39 12.40 35.02
N GLN A 655 11.47 12.32 35.80
CA GLN A 655 12.65 11.55 35.43
C GLN A 655 12.37 10.05 35.47
N ARG A 656 11.61 9.54 36.46
CA ARG A 656 11.17 8.14 36.53
C ARG A 656 10.23 7.81 35.38
N GLU A 657 9.26 8.67 35.08
CA GLU A 657 8.35 8.54 33.94
C GLU A 657 9.12 8.51 32.61
N LYS A 658 10.07 9.44 32.42
CA LYS A 658 10.99 9.44 31.27
C LYS A 658 11.80 8.14 31.16
N THR A 659 12.28 7.57 32.27
CA THR A 659 12.97 6.28 32.22
C THR A 659 12.03 5.13 31.84
N MET A 660 10.79 5.10 32.35
CA MET A 660 9.79 4.09 31.96
C MET A 660 9.42 4.21 30.48
N LEU A 661 9.10 5.42 30.00
CA LEU A 661 8.83 5.69 28.58
C LEU A 661 10.03 5.35 27.69
N SER A 662 11.27 5.59 28.15
CA SER A 662 12.46 5.20 27.39
C SER A 662 12.65 3.68 27.29
N ALA A 663 12.29 2.94 28.35
CA ALA A 663 12.31 1.48 28.36
C ALA A 663 11.19 0.90 27.48
N GLU A 664 10.00 1.49 27.51
CA GLU A 664 8.86 1.14 26.64
C GLU A 664 9.17 1.42 25.16
N VAL A 665 9.76 2.56 24.84
CA VAL A 665 10.24 2.85 23.47
C VAL A 665 11.34 1.89 23.05
N ALA A 666 12.21 1.43 23.96
CA ALA A 666 13.22 0.41 23.67
C ALA A 666 12.59 -0.97 23.41
N SER A 667 11.59 -1.39 24.20
CA SER A 667 10.88 -2.66 23.96
C SER A 667 10.07 -2.61 22.67
N LEU A 668 9.35 -1.52 22.39
CA LEU A 668 8.61 -1.34 21.14
C LEU A 668 9.54 -1.33 19.93
N ARG A 669 10.75 -0.76 20.03
CA ARG A 669 11.77 -0.84 18.97
C ARG A 669 12.29 -2.26 18.76
N ALA A 670 12.49 -3.03 19.83
CA ALA A 670 12.89 -4.44 19.73
C ALA A 670 11.78 -5.29 19.08
N GLU A 671 10.52 -5.10 19.50
CA GLU A 671 9.35 -5.79 18.96
C GLU A 671 9.13 -5.45 17.47
N LEU A 672 9.29 -4.17 17.11
CA LEU A 672 9.22 -3.70 15.72
C LEU A 672 10.41 -4.18 14.88
N ALA A 673 11.61 -4.35 15.45
CA ALA A 673 12.74 -5.00 14.79
C ALA A 673 12.46 -6.49 14.54
N THR A 674 11.94 -7.23 15.51
CA THR A 674 11.56 -8.64 15.32
C THR A 674 10.42 -8.81 14.31
N SER A 675 9.44 -7.91 14.30
CA SER A 675 8.36 -7.91 13.30
C SER A 675 8.87 -7.59 11.90
N ARG A 676 9.80 -6.65 11.75
CA ARG A 676 10.48 -6.37 10.48
C ARG A 676 11.33 -7.55 10.00
N GLN A 677 12.02 -8.24 10.91
CA GLN A 677 12.82 -9.39 10.54
C GLN A 677 11.92 -10.58 10.13
N ALA A 678 10.81 -10.82 10.84
CA ALA A 678 9.80 -11.79 10.43
C ALA A 678 9.15 -11.43 9.09
N ALA A 679 8.93 -10.14 8.80
CA ALA A 679 8.44 -9.67 7.51
C ALA A 679 9.48 -9.89 6.39
N ALA A 680 10.76 -9.59 6.62
CA ALA A 680 11.83 -9.85 5.66
C ALA A 680 12.07 -11.36 5.42
N ASP A 681 11.93 -12.19 6.46
CA ASP A 681 11.97 -13.65 6.34
C ASP A 681 10.77 -14.18 5.54
N ALA A 682 9.58 -13.60 5.72
CA ALA A 682 8.39 -13.93 4.92
C ALA A 682 8.52 -13.44 3.47
N GLU A 683 9.08 -12.25 3.25
CA GLU A 683 9.31 -11.68 1.93
C GLU A 683 10.39 -12.44 1.16
N SER A 684 11.47 -12.88 1.80
CA SER A 684 12.48 -13.74 1.16
C SER A 684 11.92 -15.11 0.77
N LYS A 685 11.06 -15.71 1.62
CA LYS A 685 10.33 -16.95 1.30
C LYS A 685 9.35 -16.74 0.14
N LEU A 686 8.62 -15.63 0.13
CA LEU A 686 7.71 -15.28 -0.96
C LEU A 686 8.47 -14.99 -2.26
N ALA A 687 9.61 -14.29 -2.20
CA ALA A 687 10.46 -14.04 -3.36
C ALA A 687 11.11 -15.32 -3.91
N ALA A 688 11.49 -16.26 -3.04
CA ALA A 688 11.94 -17.59 -3.45
C ALA A 688 10.81 -18.40 -4.09
N PHE A 689 9.59 -18.31 -3.56
CA PHE A 689 8.39 -18.97 -4.10
C PHE A 689 7.90 -18.38 -5.42
N LEU A 690 8.01 -17.06 -5.61
CA LEU A 690 7.66 -16.37 -6.87
C LEU A 690 8.76 -16.50 -7.93
N ASN A 691 10.01 -16.74 -7.53
CA ASN A 691 11.09 -17.09 -8.47
C ASN A 691 11.10 -18.56 -8.88
N ASP A 692 10.24 -19.42 -8.32
CA ASP A 692 9.98 -20.74 -8.88
C ASP A 692 9.47 -20.60 -10.33
N ASP A 693 10.22 -21.12 -11.30
CA ASP A 693 9.84 -21.04 -12.72
C ASP A 693 8.47 -21.66 -12.98
N VAL A 694 8.07 -22.63 -12.16
CA VAL A 694 6.76 -23.28 -12.28
C VAL A 694 5.61 -22.40 -11.74
N MET A 695 5.89 -21.36 -10.95
CA MET A 695 4.92 -20.30 -10.61
C MET A 695 4.85 -19.22 -11.70
N LYS A 696 5.99 -18.84 -12.31
CA LYS A 696 6.00 -17.98 -13.51
C LYS A 696 5.20 -18.60 -14.67
N GLN A 697 5.35 -19.91 -14.89
CA GLN A 697 4.53 -20.66 -15.85
C GLN A 697 3.04 -20.72 -15.47
N LYS A 698 2.69 -20.76 -14.17
CA LYS A 698 1.29 -20.67 -13.73
C LYS A 698 0.71 -19.27 -13.99
N LEU A 699 1.44 -18.21 -13.70
CA LEU A 699 1.04 -16.82 -13.97
C LEU A 699 0.83 -16.58 -15.47
N ALA A 700 1.83 -16.88 -16.30
CA ALA A 700 1.71 -16.76 -17.76
C ALA A 700 0.55 -17.58 -18.35
N ARG A 701 0.22 -18.74 -17.73
CA ARG A 701 -0.96 -19.52 -18.12
C ARG A 701 -2.28 -18.89 -17.66
N LEU A 702 -2.33 -18.28 -16.47
CA LEU A 702 -3.51 -17.56 -15.97
C LEU A 702 -3.75 -16.30 -16.81
N GLU A 703 -2.72 -15.52 -17.12
CA GLU A 703 -2.75 -14.39 -18.05
C GLU A 703 -3.25 -14.80 -19.44
N ALA A 704 -2.78 -15.93 -19.98
CA ALA A 704 -3.27 -16.46 -21.25
C ALA A 704 -4.76 -16.90 -21.18
N ILE A 705 -5.21 -17.46 -20.05
CA ILE A 705 -6.62 -17.81 -19.83
C ILE A 705 -7.48 -16.54 -19.71
N GLU A 706 -7.02 -15.52 -18.98
CA GLU A 706 -7.69 -14.23 -18.82
C GLU A 706 -7.79 -13.49 -20.16
N ALA A 707 -6.71 -13.42 -20.93
CA ALA A 707 -6.71 -12.84 -22.27
C ALA A 707 -7.68 -13.57 -23.21
N SER A 708 -7.72 -14.92 -23.15
CA SER A 708 -8.70 -15.71 -23.90
C SER A 708 -10.13 -15.42 -23.46
N TYR A 709 -10.39 -15.37 -22.15
CA TYR A 709 -11.71 -15.08 -21.60
C TYR A 709 -12.20 -13.67 -22.00
N ASN A 710 -11.35 -12.66 -21.84
CA ASN A 710 -11.65 -11.28 -22.21
C ASN A 710 -11.93 -11.14 -23.71
N ARG A 711 -11.21 -11.88 -24.56
CA ARG A 711 -11.49 -11.96 -26.01
C ARG A 711 -12.85 -12.57 -26.32
N ILE A 712 -13.26 -13.65 -25.64
CA ILE A 712 -14.60 -14.24 -25.77
C ILE A 712 -15.69 -13.25 -25.33
N VAL A 713 -15.50 -12.56 -24.20
CA VAL A 713 -16.47 -11.58 -23.68
C VAL A 713 -16.60 -10.39 -24.63
N ALA A 714 -15.50 -9.93 -25.22
CA ALA A 714 -15.50 -8.88 -26.23
C ALA A 714 -16.23 -9.31 -27.51
N SER A 715 -15.93 -10.50 -28.04
CA SER A 715 -16.59 -11.00 -29.26
C SER A 715 -18.09 -11.29 -29.04
N TYR A 716 -18.48 -11.73 -27.84
CA TYR A 716 -19.89 -11.87 -27.47
C TYR A 716 -20.62 -10.52 -27.40
N ARG A 717 -20.00 -9.47 -26.82
CA ARG A 717 -20.58 -8.12 -26.77
C ARG A 717 -20.76 -7.53 -28.17
N ASP A 718 -19.77 -7.69 -29.05
CA ASP A 718 -19.85 -7.26 -30.45
C ASP A 718 -20.96 -8.00 -31.22
N TYR A 719 -21.08 -9.31 -31.02
CA TYR A 719 -22.20 -10.10 -31.54
C TYR A 719 -23.56 -9.59 -31.04
N ALA A 720 -23.74 -9.45 -29.72
CA ALA A 720 -25.01 -9.04 -29.13
C ALA A 720 -25.43 -7.64 -29.58
N ALA A 721 -24.49 -6.69 -29.64
CA ALA A 721 -24.76 -5.35 -30.16
C ALA A 721 -25.20 -5.36 -31.64
N LYS A 722 -24.63 -6.26 -32.46
CA LYS A 722 -25.04 -6.45 -33.86
C LYS A 722 -26.43 -7.08 -33.97
N GLU A 723 -26.72 -8.12 -33.19
CA GLU A 723 -28.05 -8.74 -33.11
C GLU A 723 -29.12 -7.73 -32.68
N ASP A 724 -28.91 -7.02 -31.57
CA ASP A 724 -29.83 -5.98 -31.07
C ASP A 724 -30.07 -4.89 -32.13
N SER A 725 -29.02 -4.46 -32.85
CA SER A 725 -29.14 -3.45 -33.91
C SER A 725 -29.95 -3.94 -35.13
N LEU A 726 -29.84 -5.23 -35.48
CA LEU A 726 -30.57 -5.83 -36.59
C LEU A 726 -32.05 -6.07 -36.22
N VAL A 727 -32.29 -6.65 -35.05
CA VAL A 727 -33.66 -6.94 -34.54
C VAL A 727 -34.43 -5.65 -34.30
N SER A 728 -33.81 -4.60 -33.75
CA SER A 728 -34.47 -3.29 -33.58
C SER A 728 -34.77 -2.58 -34.90
N ALA A 729 -33.97 -2.81 -35.95
CA ALA A 729 -34.16 -2.18 -37.27
C ALA A 729 -35.15 -2.92 -38.19
N LYS A 730 -35.19 -4.26 -38.13
CA LYS A 730 -35.94 -5.10 -39.09
C LYS A 730 -36.95 -6.08 -38.43
N GLY A 731 -37.06 -6.12 -37.10
CA GLY A 731 -37.97 -7.02 -36.39
C GLY A 731 -37.51 -8.49 -36.37
N GLU A 732 -38.44 -9.42 -36.19
CA GLU A 732 -38.13 -10.86 -36.10
C GLU A 732 -37.52 -11.44 -37.39
N ASP A 733 -37.84 -10.87 -38.56
CA ASP A 733 -37.23 -11.23 -39.85
C ASP A 733 -35.69 -11.04 -39.86
N ALA A 734 -35.17 -10.18 -38.97
CA ALA A 734 -33.75 -9.93 -38.81
C ALA A 734 -32.97 -11.13 -38.22
N LEU A 735 -33.65 -12.06 -37.53
CA LEU A 735 -33.00 -13.18 -36.83
C LEU A 735 -32.24 -14.10 -37.79
N VAL A 736 -32.68 -14.19 -39.06
CA VAL A 736 -31.97 -14.95 -40.11
C VAL A 736 -30.63 -14.29 -40.48
N GLU A 737 -30.54 -12.97 -40.43
CA GLU A 737 -29.32 -12.19 -40.67
C GLU A 737 -28.43 -12.17 -39.41
N ALA A 738 -29.02 -12.04 -38.21
CA ALA A 738 -28.32 -12.16 -36.93
C ALA A 738 -27.67 -13.55 -36.75
N LYS A 739 -28.29 -14.62 -37.26
CA LYS A 739 -27.71 -15.98 -37.32
C LYS A 739 -26.35 -16.02 -38.04
N LEU A 740 -26.07 -15.12 -38.99
CA LEU A 740 -24.75 -15.01 -39.60
C LEU A 740 -23.69 -14.53 -38.60
N HIS A 741 -24.03 -13.51 -37.80
CA HIS A 741 -23.16 -12.98 -36.75
C HIS A 741 -22.97 -13.97 -35.60
N LEU A 742 -24.01 -14.71 -35.22
CA LEU A 742 -23.92 -15.80 -34.23
C LEU A 742 -22.95 -16.88 -34.71
N ASN A 743 -23.04 -17.28 -35.98
CA ASN A 743 -22.12 -18.25 -36.58
C ASN A 743 -20.67 -17.72 -36.62
N ALA A 744 -20.45 -16.44 -36.90
CA ALA A 744 -19.12 -15.82 -36.87
C ALA A 744 -18.53 -15.79 -35.45
N PHE A 745 -19.33 -15.41 -34.45
CA PHE A 745 -18.94 -15.47 -33.03
C PHE A 745 -18.57 -16.90 -32.61
N LEU A 746 -19.45 -17.88 -32.85
CA LEU A 746 -19.21 -19.27 -32.49
C LEU A 746 -17.98 -19.87 -33.20
N ALA A 747 -17.73 -19.50 -34.46
CA ALA A 747 -16.52 -19.90 -35.18
C ALA A 747 -15.25 -19.24 -34.60
N SER A 748 -15.31 -17.97 -34.20
CA SER A 748 -14.19 -17.28 -33.53
C SER A 748 -13.87 -17.88 -32.15
N GLY A 749 -14.85 -18.52 -31.51
CA GLY A 749 -14.71 -19.18 -30.21
C GLY A 749 -14.24 -20.64 -30.27
N GLU A 750 -13.95 -21.23 -31.44
CA GLU A 750 -13.64 -22.67 -31.58
C GLU A 750 -12.36 -23.08 -30.81
N GLU A 751 -11.39 -22.18 -30.62
CA GLU A 751 -10.22 -22.44 -29.75
C GLU A 751 -10.59 -22.59 -28.27
N SER A 752 -11.63 -21.90 -27.82
CA SER A 752 -12.10 -21.87 -26.43
C SER A 752 -13.23 -22.86 -26.14
N PHE A 753 -14.04 -23.20 -27.15
CA PHE A 753 -15.14 -24.17 -27.07
C PHE A 753 -15.08 -25.20 -28.21
N PRO A 754 -14.06 -26.08 -28.26
CA PRO A 754 -13.84 -26.98 -29.39
C PRO A 754 -15.06 -27.86 -29.71
N GLY A 755 -15.53 -27.80 -30.95
CA GLY A 755 -16.66 -28.56 -31.44
C GLY A 755 -18.03 -28.09 -30.98
N LEU A 756 -18.15 -26.97 -30.25
CA LEU A 756 -19.45 -26.41 -29.85
C LEU A 756 -20.22 -25.91 -31.08
N TRP A 757 -19.59 -25.15 -31.96
CA TRP A 757 -20.16 -24.70 -33.23
C TRP A 757 -20.65 -25.89 -34.07
N ASN A 758 -19.83 -26.94 -34.18
CA ASN A 758 -20.17 -28.19 -34.88
C ASN A 758 -21.33 -28.96 -34.23
N ARG A 759 -21.63 -28.78 -32.95
CA ARG A 759 -22.83 -29.34 -32.30
C ARG A 759 -24.06 -28.48 -32.60
N ILE A 760 -23.97 -27.17 -32.42
CA ILE A 760 -25.06 -26.22 -32.69
C ILE A 760 -25.53 -26.35 -34.14
N LYS A 761 -24.61 -26.31 -35.12
CA LYS A 761 -24.92 -26.48 -36.54
C LYS A 761 -25.63 -27.79 -36.89
N ARG A 762 -25.38 -28.87 -36.14
CA ARG A 762 -26.09 -30.16 -36.31
C ARG A 762 -27.50 -30.11 -35.73
N TYR A 763 -27.71 -29.45 -34.59
CA TYR A 763 -29.05 -29.25 -34.03
C TYR A 763 -29.88 -28.33 -34.92
N ASP A 764 -29.31 -27.22 -35.39
CA ASP A 764 -29.93 -26.30 -36.36
C ASP A 764 -30.36 -27.04 -37.64
N GLY A 765 -29.46 -27.81 -38.25
CA GLY A 765 -29.77 -28.58 -39.46
C GLY A 765 -30.87 -29.62 -39.23
N ALA A 766 -30.89 -30.28 -38.06
CA ALA A 766 -31.94 -31.22 -37.69
C ALA A 766 -33.28 -30.52 -37.44
N PHE A 767 -33.28 -29.32 -36.85
CA PHE A 767 -34.48 -28.53 -36.59
C PHE A 767 -35.07 -27.94 -37.89
N GLU A 768 -34.22 -27.39 -38.76
CA GLU A 768 -34.61 -26.93 -40.11
C GLU A 768 -35.16 -28.10 -40.95
N GLN A 769 -34.55 -29.28 -40.86
CA GLN A 769 -35.06 -30.48 -41.53
C GLN A 769 -36.41 -30.93 -40.96
N ALA A 770 -36.56 -30.99 -39.63
CA ALA A 770 -37.80 -31.37 -38.98
C ALA A 770 -38.95 -30.39 -39.29
N GLY A 771 -38.68 -29.08 -39.27
CA GLY A 771 -39.66 -28.05 -39.65
C GLY A 771 -40.09 -28.15 -41.10
N ARG A 772 -39.16 -28.41 -42.03
CA ARG A 772 -39.48 -28.65 -43.45
C ARG A 772 -40.30 -29.92 -43.65
N THR A 773 -39.97 -31.01 -42.96
CA THR A 773 -40.75 -32.25 -43.02
C THR A 773 -42.16 -32.03 -42.50
N GLY A 774 -42.33 -31.41 -41.33
CA GLY A 774 -43.65 -31.10 -40.76
C GLY A 774 -44.48 -30.18 -41.66
N ALA A 775 -43.88 -29.16 -42.28
CA ALA A 775 -44.56 -28.32 -43.25
C ALA A 775 -44.97 -29.07 -44.53
N LEU A 776 -44.17 -30.04 -44.99
CA LEU A 776 -44.53 -30.90 -46.11
C LEU A 776 -45.62 -31.92 -45.76
N GLU A 777 -45.61 -32.45 -44.53
CA GLU A 777 -46.68 -33.30 -43.99
C GLU A 777 -48.01 -32.52 -43.89
N ASP A 778 -47.98 -31.31 -43.33
CA ASP A 778 -49.12 -30.38 -43.31
C ASP A 778 -49.70 -30.12 -44.72
N VAL A 779 -48.84 -29.81 -45.70
CA VAL A 779 -49.28 -29.62 -47.10
C VAL A 779 -49.86 -30.90 -47.69
N ASN A 780 -49.25 -32.05 -47.42
CA ASN A 780 -49.72 -33.33 -47.91
C ASN A 780 -51.09 -33.72 -47.32
N ASP A 781 -51.29 -33.50 -46.01
CA ASP A 781 -52.57 -33.73 -45.33
C ASP A 781 -53.68 -32.83 -45.88
N ILE A 782 -53.37 -31.54 -46.13
CA ILE A 782 -54.31 -30.60 -46.75
C ILE A 782 -54.64 -31.02 -48.19
N LEU A 783 -53.66 -31.43 -48.99
CA LEU A 783 -53.86 -31.93 -50.35
C LEU A 783 -54.66 -33.25 -50.37
N TYR A 784 -54.43 -34.13 -49.38
CA TYR A 784 -55.17 -35.37 -49.21
C TYR A 784 -56.64 -35.10 -48.86
N GLU A 785 -56.91 -34.26 -47.85
CA GLU A 785 -58.25 -33.82 -47.48
C GLU A 785 -59.00 -33.13 -48.65
N LEU A 786 -58.29 -32.35 -49.46
CA LEU A 786 -58.81 -31.78 -50.70
C LEU A 786 -59.17 -32.87 -51.73
N SER A 787 -58.36 -33.91 -51.87
CA SER A 787 -58.60 -34.99 -52.84
C SER A 787 -59.81 -35.85 -52.50
N VAL A 788 -60.11 -36.04 -51.21
CA VAL A 788 -61.26 -36.83 -50.73
C VAL A 788 -62.60 -36.10 -50.97
N ARG A 789 -62.58 -34.76 -50.95
CA ARG A 789 -63.78 -33.90 -51.08
C ARG A 789 -64.20 -33.75 -52.54
N ARG A 790 -65.30 -34.41 -52.92
CA ARG A 790 -65.77 -34.49 -54.32
C ARG A 790 -66.38 -33.19 -54.84
N ALA A 791 -67.15 -32.47 -54.02
CA ALA A 791 -67.82 -31.25 -54.46
C ALA A 791 -66.88 -30.02 -54.41
N ALA A 792 -66.92 -29.19 -55.45
CA ALA A 792 -66.08 -27.97 -55.51
C ALA A 792 -66.40 -26.97 -54.38
N ALA A 793 -67.65 -26.91 -53.92
CA ALA A 793 -68.06 -26.08 -52.79
C ALA A 793 -67.40 -26.53 -51.47
N GLU A 794 -67.33 -27.84 -51.22
CA GLU A 794 -66.71 -28.42 -50.01
C GLU A 794 -65.20 -28.17 -49.96
N ARG A 795 -64.51 -28.27 -51.12
CA ARG A 795 -63.09 -27.95 -51.24
C ARG A 795 -62.79 -26.46 -50.96
N ARG A 796 -63.63 -25.55 -51.47
CA ARG A 796 -63.49 -24.11 -51.18
C ARG A 796 -63.74 -23.80 -49.71
N GLN A 797 -64.79 -24.37 -49.10
CA GLN A 797 -65.09 -24.15 -47.68
C GLN A 797 -63.98 -24.69 -46.77
N PHE A 798 -63.36 -25.82 -47.12
CA PHE A 798 -62.19 -26.36 -46.42
C PHE A 798 -60.97 -25.45 -46.53
N LEU A 799 -60.63 -25.00 -47.74
CA LEU A 799 -59.54 -24.03 -47.96
C LEU A 799 -59.77 -22.72 -47.21
N ASP A 800 -60.99 -22.19 -47.22
CA ASP A 800 -61.33 -21.00 -46.44
C ASP A 800 -61.16 -21.22 -44.92
N ALA A 801 -61.49 -22.40 -44.40
CA ALA A 801 -61.26 -22.72 -42.99
C ALA A 801 -59.76 -22.85 -42.65
N GLU A 802 -58.94 -23.46 -43.50
CA GLU A 802 -57.50 -23.59 -43.29
C GLU A 802 -56.74 -22.27 -43.46
N ILE A 803 -57.09 -21.44 -44.46
CA ILE A 803 -56.57 -20.06 -44.61
C ILE A 803 -56.86 -19.26 -43.33
N GLN A 804 -58.04 -19.41 -42.73
CA GLN A 804 -58.41 -18.73 -41.48
C GLN A 804 -57.62 -19.25 -40.27
N ARG A 805 -57.40 -20.57 -40.17
CA ARG A 805 -56.60 -21.20 -39.10
C ARG A 805 -55.13 -20.81 -39.18
N ARG A 806 -54.57 -20.77 -40.39
CA ARG A 806 -53.14 -20.54 -40.65
C ARG A 806 -52.80 -19.08 -40.97
N ARG A 807 -53.62 -18.13 -40.52
CA ARG A 807 -53.40 -16.68 -40.69
C ARG A 807 -52.06 -16.15 -40.19
N GLY A 808 -51.44 -16.83 -39.22
CA GLY A 808 -50.11 -16.47 -38.70
C GLY A 808 -48.94 -16.96 -39.56
N ASP A 809 -49.18 -17.86 -40.52
CA ASP A 809 -48.18 -18.37 -41.46
C ASP A 809 -48.47 -17.79 -42.84
N ALA A 810 -47.74 -16.73 -43.19
CA ALA A 810 -47.94 -16.01 -44.44
C ALA A 810 -47.68 -16.89 -45.68
N LEU A 811 -46.67 -17.78 -45.62
CA LEU A 811 -46.30 -18.65 -46.74
C LEU A 811 -47.36 -19.74 -46.97
N MET A 812 -47.81 -20.38 -45.89
CA MET A 812 -48.87 -21.39 -45.99
C MET A 812 -50.21 -20.75 -46.40
N SER A 813 -50.56 -19.59 -45.82
CA SER A 813 -51.76 -18.85 -46.20
C SER A 813 -51.76 -18.43 -47.69
N GLN A 814 -50.60 -18.02 -48.22
CA GLN A 814 -50.43 -17.73 -49.65
C GLN A 814 -50.59 -19.00 -50.50
N LEU A 815 -49.90 -20.09 -50.16
CA LEU A 815 -50.03 -21.38 -50.87
C LEU A 815 -51.49 -21.87 -50.92
N LEU A 816 -52.21 -21.78 -49.81
CA LEU A 816 -53.63 -22.15 -49.73
C LEU A 816 -54.53 -21.22 -50.57
N THR A 817 -54.18 -19.94 -50.66
CA THR A 817 -54.88 -18.96 -51.50
C THR A 817 -54.66 -19.26 -52.99
N ASP A 818 -53.44 -19.62 -53.39
CA ASP A 818 -53.10 -20.01 -54.75
C ASP A 818 -53.81 -21.33 -55.14
N LEU A 819 -53.81 -22.33 -54.25
CA LEU A 819 -54.58 -23.57 -54.40
C LEU A 819 -56.09 -23.31 -54.55
N LYS A 820 -56.64 -22.33 -53.80
CA LYS A 820 -58.04 -21.90 -53.94
C LYS A 820 -58.31 -21.25 -55.31
N GLY A 821 -57.36 -20.46 -55.82
CA GLY A 821 -57.41 -19.89 -57.16
C GLY A 821 -57.45 -20.96 -58.25
N LEU A 822 -56.60 -21.98 -58.14
CA LEU A 822 -56.57 -23.12 -59.07
C LEU A 822 -57.86 -23.95 -59.05
N GLN A 823 -58.60 -24.01 -57.93
CA GLN A 823 -59.93 -24.63 -57.83
C GLN A 823 -61.08 -23.72 -58.35
N SER A 824 -60.75 -22.63 -59.04
CA SER A 824 -61.73 -21.73 -59.68
C SER A 824 -61.62 -21.64 -61.20
N GLN A 825 -60.59 -22.26 -61.77
CA GLN A 825 -60.44 -22.56 -63.20
C GLN A 825 -61.01 -23.95 -63.50
#